data_AF-A0A3N5M1G7-F1
#
_entry.id   AF-A0A3N5M1G7-F1
#
_cell.length_a   1.000
_cell.length_b   1.000
_cell.length_c   1.000
_cell.angle_alpha   90.00
_cell.angle_beta   90.00
_cell.angle_gamma   90.00
#
_symmetry.space_group_name_H-M   'P 1'
#
loop_
_entity.id
_entity.type
_entity.pdbx_description
1 polymer ?
#
loop_
_entity_poly.entity_id
_entity_poly.type
_entity_poly.pdbx_seq_one_letter_code
_entity_poly.pdbx_strand_id
1 'polypeptide(L)'
;MPDMVPTSQFEEEIRAAVVTPPAREEFVKSLQAHLIQQAASQRKVNRPILRRPGWVVVSVMVVLVIAILWIGPQRVMAAMRSLMGYLPGVGIVDQSAPIRVLAEPVTVTRDEISITVTSVTLTGDKTHLEYRIVGVPGSAYPDREDVMGCTTQEYLRLPDGTQLARIDNDFEPVPAGIDMATFIMPCIFNTLPGKTPENWELPMRFVPAPPNMTVMPVIEVSPLPQPSLTPEAATLSDTMSATPTAMVDSRITIIKEIETSDGYILVGQFPFQGPPGEQVHNGEAEIRDANGEKVAFTSPQDIDPKALGLDPNGPYWFMQFKAAGLAYPLTIRFSGFAIQQADPNATAEFTFDAGSNPQPRQEWSPNQDIQLAGHTLRLLAIMAESRNGYRFSFQGDPKVISADVQIDGYTPTGHGWGRGLNAGGFDVNISFAQFPTGVLTVTLSNLTVAGETLTWQGQWSPDTIRTDLPANLTPQPGLCLTVDSLAHLQPAPAYFANSKALFYEKLAETGTWGLALYNLDGSGRQVVTANGNWGALSPEGNTVVYSAQDNGIHLVDVNSQTDQVLQNAFGFDIHWSPDGTQIAYIGMGNGTINSAFIAKVDGSQVRQISDWSYETIISWSPDGTQLYFAVPFTGGTAWKVYSYEVASGTAQERFTIENGTPKFLNPKLSPDGNWIAYRGRDNSSLYLVRTDGSDMHLLLDNAGVVGVEWSRSGWLGVSLRQANSDESMIVLIKPDGCEVYMLPIALHGDLEGLFIP
;
A
#
# COMPACT_ATOMS: atom_id res chain seq x y z
N MET A 1 -84.39 58.32 -15.20
CA MET A 1 -84.00 58.12 -13.80
C MET A 1 -83.94 59.50 -13.17
N PRO A 2 -84.89 59.87 -12.28
CA PRO A 2 -84.85 61.15 -11.60
C PRO A 2 -84.18 61.03 -10.22
N ASP A 3 -83.34 62.01 -9.93
CA ASP A 3 -82.60 62.23 -8.69
C ASP A 3 -83.52 62.33 -7.46
N MET A 4 -83.23 61.55 -6.42
CA MET A 4 -83.77 61.78 -5.07
C MET A 4 -82.75 62.55 -4.25
N VAL A 5 -83.07 63.81 -3.98
CA VAL A 5 -82.34 64.72 -3.07
C VAL A 5 -82.70 64.31 -1.62
N PRO A 6 -81.71 64.04 -0.74
CA PRO A 6 -81.97 63.75 0.67
C PRO A 6 -82.47 65.00 1.42
N THR A 7 -83.50 64.86 2.23
CA THR A 7 -84.05 65.93 3.08
C THR A 7 -83.23 66.09 4.38
N SER A 8 -83.07 67.34 4.82
CA SER A 8 -82.27 67.76 5.99
C SER A 8 -82.69 67.15 7.34
N GLN A 9 -83.87 66.55 7.41
CA GLN A 9 -84.41 65.95 8.63
C GLN A 9 -83.74 64.61 8.97
N PHE A 10 -83.29 63.86 7.97
CA PHE A 10 -82.58 62.58 8.17
C PHE A 10 -81.14 62.77 8.66
N GLU A 11 -80.46 63.85 8.23
CA GLU A 11 -79.12 64.18 8.71
C GLU A 11 -79.10 64.68 10.16
N GLU A 12 -80.17 65.33 10.64
CA GLU A 12 -80.30 65.75 12.04
C GLU A 12 -80.54 64.55 12.98
N GLU A 13 -81.32 63.55 12.57
CA GLU A 13 -81.56 62.33 13.36
C GLU A 13 -80.30 61.48 13.52
N ILE A 14 -79.45 61.38 12.49
CA ILE A 14 -78.14 60.71 12.60
C ILE A 14 -77.20 61.49 13.52
N ARG A 15 -77.22 62.83 13.46
CA ARG A 15 -76.35 63.66 14.30
C ARG A 15 -76.73 63.60 15.79
N ALA A 16 -78.01 63.39 16.10
CA ALA A 16 -78.48 63.18 17.48
C ALA A 16 -78.15 61.78 18.03
N ALA A 17 -78.07 60.75 17.18
CA ALA A 17 -77.77 59.38 17.58
C ALA A 17 -76.27 59.06 17.77
N VAL A 18 -75.37 59.93 17.29
CA VAL A 18 -73.90 59.71 17.28
C VAL A 18 -73.15 60.64 18.27
N VAL A 19 -73.85 61.21 19.26
CA VAL A 19 -73.16 61.96 20.33
C VAL A 19 -72.56 60.98 21.34
N THR A 20 -71.24 60.85 21.31
CA THR A 20 -70.50 60.13 22.34
C THR A 20 -70.70 60.84 23.68
N PRO A 21 -71.16 60.14 24.74
CA PRO A 21 -71.29 60.75 26.05
C PRO A 21 -69.90 61.21 26.52
N PRO A 22 -69.79 62.38 27.19
CA PRO A 22 -68.53 62.79 27.77
C PRO A 22 -68.03 61.71 28.74
N ALA A 23 -66.72 61.45 28.71
CA ALA A 23 -66.11 60.46 29.57
C ALA A 23 -66.47 60.74 31.04
N ARG A 24 -66.94 59.71 31.76
CA ARG A 24 -67.31 59.81 33.18
C ARG A 24 -66.13 60.37 33.98
N GLU A 25 -66.37 61.33 34.87
CA GLU A 25 -65.31 61.96 35.67
C GLU A 25 -64.46 60.94 36.43
N GLU A 26 -65.07 59.86 36.93
CA GLU A 26 -64.33 58.77 37.58
C GLU A 26 -63.38 58.05 36.63
N PHE A 27 -63.79 57.83 35.38
CA PHE A 27 -62.91 57.26 34.36
C PHE A 27 -61.75 58.21 34.05
N VAL A 28 -62.02 59.50 33.88
CA VAL A 28 -60.97 60.51 33.63
C VAL A 28 -60.01 60.63 34.81
N LYS A 29 -60.52 60.64 36.06
CA LYS A 29 -59.67 60.64 37.27
C LYS A 29 -58.89 59.34 37.43
N SER A 30 -59.49 58.18 37.12
CA SER A 30 -58.78 56.90 37.16
C SER A 30 -57.72 56.80 36.08
N LEU A 31 -58.00 57.28 34.87
CA LEU A 31 -57.06 57.32 33.74
C LEU A 31 -55.93 58.31 34.03
N GLN A 32 -56.25 59.48 34.58
CA GLN A 32 -55.24 60.45 35.00
C GLN A 32 -54.37 59.90 36.13
N ALA A 33 -54.95 59.22 37.12
CA ALA A 33 -54.19 58.55 38.17
C ALA A 33 -53.31 57.42 37.58
N HIS A 34 -53.83 56.63 36.64
CA HIS A 34 -53.10 55.55 35.97
C HIS A 34 -51.96 56.09 35.09
N LEU A 35 -52.20 57.19 34.38
CA LEU A 35 -51.19 57.88 33.56
C LEU A 35 -50.13 58.57 34.41
N ILE A 36 -50.50 59.17 35.56
CA ILE A 36 -49.54 59.73 36.53
C ILE A 36 -48.74 58.61 37.19
N GLN A 37 -49.35 57.45 37.48
CA GLN A 37 -48.65 56.29 38.03
C GLN A 37 -47.72 55.65 36.99
N GLN A 38 -48.13 55.57 35.71
CA GLN A 38 -47.26 55.18 34.60
C GLN A 38 -46.12 56.19 34.39
N ALA A 39 -46.38 57.49 34.42
CA ALA A 39 -45.37 58.53 34.29
C ALA A 39 -44.40 58.56 35.48
N ALA A 40 -44.88 58.29 36.70
CA ALA A 40 -44.05 58.15 37.90
C ALA A 40 -43.23 56.84 37.90
N SER A 41 -43.73 55.77 37.26
CA SER A 41 -42.99 54.54 37.01
C SER A 41 -41.97 54.65 35.87
N GLN A 42 -42.13 55.65 34.99
CA GLN A 42 -41.16 56.05 33.96
C GLN A 42 -40.14 57.07 34.48
N ARG A 43 -39.87 57.09 35.79
CA ARG A 43 -38.63 57.68 36.29
C ARG A 43 -37.48 56.90 35.67
N LYS A 44 -36.70 57.58 34.81
CA LYS A 44 -35.41 57.11 34.29
C LYS A 44 -34.63 56.44 35.42
N VAL A 45 -34.64 55.12 35.43
CA VAL A 45 -33.57 54.36 36.07
C VAL A 45 -32.34 54.71 35.27
N ASN A 46 -31.43 55.49 35.84
CA ASN A 46 -30.05 55.56 35.36
C ASN A 46 -29.47 54.16 35.50
N ARG A 47 -29.75 53.31 34.50
CA ARG A 47 -29.00 52.08 34.31
C ARG A 47 -27.64 52.50 33.76
N PRO A 48 -26.52 52.09 34.38
CA PRO A 48 -25.22 52.37 33.81
C PRO A 48 -25.20 51.84 32.38
N ILE A 49 -24.56 52.59 31.48
CA ILE A 49 -24.40 52.25 30.07
C ILE A 49 -23.61 50.95 29.99
N LEU A 50 -24.28 49.80 30.11
CA LEU A 50 -23.69 48.48 29.95
C LEU A 50 -24.67 47.60 29.18
N ARG A 51 -24.26 47.28 27.95
CA ARG A 51 -24.60 46.07 27.19
C ARG A 51 -26.07 45.89 26.79
N ARG A 52 -26.47 46.54 25.69
CA ARG A 52 -27.49 45.96 24.79
C ARG A 52 -26.88 44.69 24.15
N PRO A 53 -27.62 43.57 24.01
CA PRO A 53 -27.07 42.32 23.46
C PRO A 53 -26.50 42.50 22.05
N GLY A 54 -27.08 43.40 21.24
CA GLY A 54 -26.51 43.79 19.94
C GLY A 54 -25.15 44.48 20.03
N TRP A 55 -24.88 45.29 21.05
CA TRP A 55 -23.56 45.88 21.26
C TRP A 55 -22.57 44.88 21.84
N VAL A 56 -23.00 43.88 22.61
CA VAL A 56 -22.12 42.78 23.02
C VAL A 56 -21.73 41.94 21.81
N VAL A 57 -22.67 41.60 20.94
CA VAL A 57 -22.39 40.86 19.69
C VAL A 57 -21.48 41.67 18.77
N VAL A 58 -21.75 42.97 18.58
CA VAL A 58 -20.89 43.85 17.78
C VAL A 58 -19.52 44.03 18.43
N SER A 59 -19.42 44.22 19.74
CA SER A 59 -18.12 44.30 20.43
C SER A 59 -17.37 42.97 20.39
N VAL A 60 -18.05 41.82 20.50
CA VAL A 60 -17.43 40.50 20.36
C VAL A 60 -16.96 40.29 18.92
N MET A 61 -17.76 40.64 17.91
CA MET A 61 -17.35 40.57 16.51
C MET A 61 -16.22 41.53 16.19
N VAL A 62 -16.24 42.76 16.72
CA VAL A 62 -15.16 43.74 16.53
C VAL A 62 -13.91 43.28 17.25
N VAL A 63 -14.02 42.70 18.46
CA VAL A 63 -12.86 42.10 19.16
C VAL A 63 -12.35 40.87 18.42
N LEU A 64 -13.22 40.04 17.83
CA LEU A 64 -12.84 38.91 16.99
C LEU A 64 -12.14 39.39 15.72
N VAL A 65 -12.68 40.39 15.03
CA VAL A 65 -12.07 40.97 13.83
C VAL A 65 -10.75 41.65 14.16
N ILE A 66 -10.66 42.39 15.27
CA ILE A 66 -9.41 42.98 15.74
C ILE A 66 -8.42 41.88 16.14
N ALA A 67 -8.85 40.83 16.84
CA ALA A 67 -8.01 39.68 17.17
C ALA A 67 -7.52 38.96 15.90
N ILE A 68 -8.38 38.79 14.88
CA ILE A 68 -8.02 38.20 13.57
C ILE A 68 -7.01 39.08 12.83
N LEU A 69 -7.17 40.41 12.90
CA LEU A 69 -6.26 41.38 12.31
C LEU A 69 -4.92 41.50 13.09
N TRP A 70 -4.93 41.26 14.40
CA TRP A 70 -3.76 41.36 15.29
C TRP A 70 -2.94 40.06 15.32
N ILE A 71 -3.62 38.91 15.23
CA ILE A 71 -3.03 37.58 15.06
C ILE A 71 -2.54 37.40 13.61
N GLY A 72 -3.18 38.06 12.65
CA GLY A 72 -2.87 38.01 11.22
C GLY A 72 -3.64 36.87 10.52
N PRO A 73 -4.15 37.08 9.29
CA PRO A 73 -4.98 36.09 8.60
C PRO A 73 -4.26 34.75 8.39
N GLN A 74 -2.93 34.75 8.31
CA GLN A 74 -2.13 33.52 8.21
C GLN A 74 -2.13 32.69 9.49
N ARG A 75 -2.12 33.30 10.68
CA ARG A 75 -2.16 32.57 11.96
C ARG A 75 -3.57 32.13 12.35
N VAL A 76 -4.60 32.85 11.89
CA VAL A 76 -6.01 32.41 12.01
C VAL A 76 -6.30 31.25 11.05
N MET A 77 -5.75 31.29 9.83
CA MET A 77 -5.74 30.13 8.92
C MET A 77 -4.93 28.96 9.50
N ALA A 78 -3.81 29.21 10.18
CA ALA A 78 -3.06 28.18 10.90
C ALA A 78 -3.85 27.58 12.09
N ALA A 79 -4.62 28.40 12.81
CA ALA A 79 -5.51 27.96 13.88
C ALA A 79 -6.81 27.30 13.38
N MET A 80 -7.25 27.57 12.15
CA MET A 80 -8.32 26.80 11.49
C MET A 80 -7.79 25.49 10.88
N ARG A 81 -6.52 25.44 10.49
CA ARG A 81 -5.80 24.22 10.11
C ARG A 81 -5.42 23.33 11.30
N SER A 82 -5.62 23.81 12.54
CA SER A 82 -5.33 23.04 13.77
C SER A 82 -6.42 22.03 14.16
N LEU A 83 -7.35 21.70 13.25
CA LEU A 83 -8.34 20.62 13.40
C LEU A 83 -8.08 19.44 12.45
N MET A 84 -6.96 19.47 11.72
CA MET A 84 -6.52 18.30 10.96
C MET A 84 -5.89 17.28 11.89
N GLY A 85 -6.45 16.08 11.84
CA GLY A 85 -5.95 14.92 12.54
C GLY A 85 -5.45 13.86 11.56
N TYR A 86 -4.68 12.90 12.07
CA TYR A 86 -4.33 11.67 11.39
C TYR A 86 -5.02 10.51 12.09
N LEU A 87 -5.66 9.66 11.29
CA LEU A 87 -6.34 8.46 11.72
C LEU A 87 -5.79 7.27 10.92
N PRO A 88 -5.12 6.29 11.55
CA PRO A 88 -4.49 5.17 10.84
C PRO A 88 -5.47 4.42 9.96
N GLY A 89 -5.08 4.14 8.72
CA GLY A 89 -5.89 3.46 7.71
C GLY A 89 -6.84 4.40 6.95
N VAL A 90 -7.25 5.52 7.54
CA VAL A 90 -8.13 6.53 6.91
C VAL A 90 -7.36 7.73 6.36
N GLY A 91 -6.21 8.03 6.96
CA GLY A 91 -5.33 9.13 6.59
C GLY A 91 -5.59 10.42 7.36
N ILE A 92 -5.38 11.56 6.68
CA ILE A 92 -5.63 12.89 7.25
C ILE A 92 -7.14 13.16 7.22
N VAL A 93 -7.66 13.67 8.34
CA VAL A 93 -9.09 13.87 8.59
C VAL A 93 -9.39 15.25 9.17
N ASP A 94 -10.45 15.90 8.69
CA ASP A 94 -10.99 17.11 9.32
C ASP A 94 -11.92 16.74 10.49
N GLN A 95 -11.59 17.24 11.68
CA GLN A 95 -12.34 17.04 12.92
C GLN A 95 -13.37 18.15 13.20
N SER A 96 -13.67 19.01 12.23
CA SER A 96 -14.70 20.05 12.35
C SER A 96 -16.11 19.50 12.60
N ALA A 97 -16.34 18.22 12.29
CA ALA A 97 -17.57 17.48 12.58
C ALA A 97 -17.28 16.22 13.43
N PRO A 98 -18.27 15.73 14.21
CA PRO A 98 -18.12 14.47 14.95
C PRO A 98 -17.82 13.30 14.00
N ILE A 99 -16.75 12.56 14.29
CA ILE A 99 -16.44 11.34 13.57
C ILE A 99 -17.51 10.31 13.86
N ARG A 100 -18.04 9.70 12.80
CA ARG A 100 -19.02 8.62 12.87
C ARG A 100 -18.50 7.43 12.10
N VAL A 101 -18.83 6.24 12.58
CA VAL A 101 -18.40 4.98 11.99
C VAL A 101 -19.59 4.11 11.62
N LEU A 102 -19.36 3.14 10.74
CA LEU A 102 -20.33 2.11 10.44
C LEU A 102 -20.73 1.35 11.73
N ALA A 103 -22.04 1.23 11.97
CA ALA A 103 -22.55 0.56 13.16
C ALA A 103 -22.22 -0.93 13.20
N GLU A 104 -22.32 -1.58 12.05
CA GLU A 104 -22.01 -2.99 11.82
C GLU A 104 -21.78 -3.23 10.33
N PRO A 105 -20.91 -4.18 9.93
CA PRO A 105 -20.72 -4.54 8.52
C PRO A 105 -22.04 -4.90 7.83
N VAL A 106 -22.20 -4.47 6.58
CA VAL A 106 -23.44 -4.68 5.80
C VAL A 106 -23.14 -5.60 4.63
N THR A 107 -23.77 -6.77 4.56
CA THR A 107 -23.60 -7.74 3.47
C THR A 107 -24.88 -7.90 2.65
N VAL A 108 -24.74 -7.90 1.33
CA VAL A 108 -25.79 -8.26 0.37
C VAL A 108 -25.27 -9.34 -0.57
N THR A 109 -26.02 -10.43 -0.72
CA THR A 109 -25.67 -11.56 -1.59
C THR A 109 -26.71 -11.74 -2.69
N ARG A 110 -26.27 -11.82 -3.95
CA ARG A 110 -27.09 -12.07 -5.14
C ARG A 110 -26.28 -12.96 -6.09
N ASP A 111 -26.90 -14.02 -6.62
CA ASP A 111 -26.27 -14.97 -7.56
C ASP A 111 -24.89 -15.47 -7.09
N GLU A 112 -24.81 -15.91 -5.83
CA GLU A 112 -23.58 -16.37 -5.14
C GLU A 112 -22.47 -15.32 -4.99
N ILE A 113 -22.68 -14.11 -5.54
CA ILE A 113 -21.82 -12.95 -5.35
C ILE A 113 -22.24 -12.21 -4.09
N SER A 114 -21.30 -11.91 -3.20
CA SER A 114 -21.56 -11.16 -1.97
C SER A 114 -20.77 -9.86 -1.94
N ILE A 115 -21.44 -8.73 -1.75
CA ILE A 115 -20.82 -7.44 -1.46
C ILE A 115 -20.97 -7.18 0.03
N THR A 116 -19.88 -6.84 0.72
CA THR A 116 -19.92 -6.41 2.12
C THR A 116 -19.23 -5.07 2.29
N VAL A 117 -19.89 -4.09 2.90
CA VAL A 117 -19.21 -2.91 3.43
C VAL A 117 -18.64 -3.29 4.80
N THR A 118 -17.31 -3.25 4.93
CA THR A 118 -16.59 -3.71 6.13
C THR A 118 -16.41 -2.60 7.13
N SER A 119 -16.05 -1.41 6.65
CA SER A 119 -15.85 -0.22 7.47
C SER A 119 -16.32 1.02 6.72
N VAL A 120 -16.79 2.00 7.48
CA VAL A 120 -17.03 3.36 6.96
C VAL A 120 -16.62 4.32 8.06
N THR A 121 -15.84 5.34 7.70
CA THR A 121 -15.48 6.45 8.58
C THR A 121 -15.91 7.76 7.94
N LEU A 122 -16.76 8.51 8.65
CA LEU A 122 -17.32 9.78 8.22
C LEU A 122 -16.60 10.90 8.98
N THR A 123 -16.02 11.84 8.25
CA THR A 123 -15.32 13.00 8.79
C THR A 123 -15.96 14.29 8.26
N GLY A 124 -15.45 15.46 8.65
CA GLY A 124 -15.99 16.73 8.16
C GLY A 124 -15.78 16.96 6.67
N ASP A 125 -14.76 16.32 6.09
CA ASP A 125 -14.26 16.54 4.74
C ASP A 125 -14.53 15.38 3.77
N LYS A 126 -14.71 14.15 4.27
CA LYS A 126 -14.87 12.96 3.43
C LYS A 126 -15.63 11.82 4.10
N THR A 127 -15.99 10.83 3.30
CA THR A 127 -16.48 9.53 3.76
C THR A 127 -15.55 8.45 3.21
N HIS A 128 -14.74 7.86 4.09
CA HIS A 128 -13.89 6.73 3.77
C HIS A 128 -14.70 5.44 3.90
N LEU A 129 -14.80 4.66 2.83
CA LEU A 129 -15.61 3.45 2.79
C LEU A 129 -14.78 2.29 2.24
N GLU A 130 -14.69 1.23 3.03
CA GLU A 130 -14.07 -0.02 2.62
C GLU A 130 -15.16 -1.06 2.36
N TYR A 131 -15.08 -1.71 1.20
CA TYR A 131 -16.01 -2.77 0.83
C TYR A 131 -15.30 -3.90 0.12
N ARG A 132 -15.94 -5.08 0.16
CA ARG A 132 -15.49 -6.31 -0.45
C ARG A 132 -16.53 -6.87 -1.40
N ILE A 133 -16.08 -7.53 -2.45
CA ILE A 133 -16.90 -8.32 -3.37
C ILE A 133 -16.33 -9.75 -3.38
N VAL A 134 -17.17 -10.77 -3.29
CA VAL A 134 -16.82 -12.20 -3.24
C VAL A 134 -17.67 -12.93 -4.29
N GLY A 135 -17.14 -13.98 -4.91
CA GLY A 135 -17.95 -14.91 -5.73
C GLY A 135 -18.16 -14.49 -7.18
N VAL A 136 -17.39 -13.52 -7.69
CA VAL A 136 -17.48 -13.11 -9.11
C VAL A 136 -16.73 -14.14 -9.96
N PRO A 137 -17.39 -14.83 -10.91
CA PRO A 137 -16.72 -15.84 -11.72
C PRO A 137 -15.73 -15.19 -12.70
N GLY A 138 -14.60 -15.86 -12.98
CA GLY A 138 -13.61 -15.36 -13.96
C GLY A 138 -14.22 -15.07 -15.34
N SER A 139 -15.17 -15.89 -15.76
CA SER A 139 -15.95 -15.73 -16.99
C SER A 139 -16.83 -14.46 -17.07
N ALA A 140 -16.94 -13.69 -15.98
CA ALA A 140 -17.60 -12.40 -15.99
C ALA A 140 -16.69 -11.26 -16.51
N TYR A 141 -15.39 -11.49 -16.63
CA TYR A 141 -14.43 -10.50 -17.09
C TYR A 141 -14.11 -10.65 -18.59
N PRO A 142 -13.58 -9.61 -19.24
CA PRO A 142 -13.14 -9.68 -20.63
C PRO A 142 -11.88 -10.55 -20.77
N ASP A 143 -11.88 -11.47 -21.73
CA ASP A 143 -10.70 -12.30 -22.07
C ASP A 143 -9.61 -11.54 -22.85
N ARG A 144 -9.87 -10.27 -23.21
CA ARG A 144 -8.98 -9.42 -24.00
C ARG A 144 -9.00 -7.98 -23.50
N GLU A 145 -7.84 -7.33 -23.51
CA GLU A 145 -7.65 -5.96 -23.01
C GLU A 145 -8.34 -4.87 -23.86
N ASP A 146 -8.69 -5.16 -25.13
CA ASP A 146 -9.43 -4.23 -25.97
C ASP A 146 -10.94 -4.19 -25.67
N VAL A 147 -11.42 -5.11 -24.85
CA VAL A 147 -12.82 -5.17 -24.41
C VAL A 147 -12.89 -4.64 -22.99
N MET A 148 -13.47 -3.46 -22.81
CA MET A 148 -13.69 -2.88 -21.48
C MET A 148 -15.02 -3.37 -20.89
N GLY A 149 -15.00 -3.82 -19.63
CA GLY A 149 -16.21 -4.09 -18.87
C GLY A 149 -16.80 -2.83 -18.23
N CYS A 150 -17.56 -3.02 -17.16
CA CYS A 150 -18.16 -1.95 -16.36
C CYS A 150 -17.11 -0.97 -15.81
N THR A 151 -17.26 0.32 -16.12
CA THR A 151 -16.42 1.41 -15.57
C THR A 151 -17.25 2.47 -14.82
N THR A 152 -18.54 2.19 -14.60
CA THR A 152 -19.43 3.11 -13.90
C THR A 152 -19.06 3.18 -12.43
N GLN A 153 -18.83 4.39 -11.93
CA GLN A 153 -18.44 4.62 -10.53
C GLN A 153 -19.61 4.42 -9.57
N GLU A 154 -19.30 3.81 -8.44
CA GLU A 154 -20.16 3.78 -7.25
C GLU A 154 -20.37 5.16 -6.60
N TYR A 155 -21.46 5.29 -5.84
CA TYR A 155 -21.84 6.52 -5.14
C TYR A 155 -22.63 6.20 -3.86
N LEU A 156 -22.76 7.17 -2.95
CA LEU A 156 -23.66 7.05 -1.80
C LEU A 156 -24.98 7.76 -2.08
N ARG A 157 -26.09 7.14 -1.71
CA ARG A 157 -27.43 7.74 -1.78
C ARG A 157 -27.94 8.04 -0.38
N LEU A 158 -28.23 9.30 -0.11
CA LEU A 158 -28.81 9.76 1.15
C LEU A 158 -30.33 9.48 1.20
N PRO A 159 -30.97 9.52 2.39
CA PRO A 159 -32.39 9.21 2.54
C PRO A 159 -33.33 10.16 1.78
N ASP A 160 -32.88 11.39 1.49
CA ASP A 160 -33.60 12.38 0.70
C ASP A 160 -33.43 12.20 -0.83
N GLY A 161 -32.65 11.19 -1.25
CA GLY A 161 -32.34 10.91 -2.64
C GLY A 161 -31.08 11.59 -3.18
N THR A 162 -30.43 12.46 -2.39
CA THR A 162 -29.16 13.09 -2.79
C THR A 162 -28.09 12.03 -3.06
N GLN A 163 -27.34 12.19 -4.14
CA GLN A 163 -26.22 11.33 -4.50
C GLN A 163 -24.91 12.03 -4.17
N LEU A 164 -24.04 11.33 -3.44
CA LEU A 164 -22.69 11.75 -3.08
C LEU A 164 -21.70 10.96 -3.94
N ALA A 165 -20.92 11.67 -4.75
CA ALA A 165 -19.99 11.08 -5.69
C ALA A 165 -18.74 10.52 -4.99
N ARG A 166 -18.08 9.58 -5.68
CA ARG A 166 -16.72 9.15 -5.32
C ARG A 166 -15.70 10.16 -5.86
N ILE A 167 -14.75 10.57 -5.01
CA ILE A 167 -13.65 11.49 -5.32
C ILE A 167 -12.35 10.79 -4.93
N ASP A 168 -11.50 10.50 -5.93
CA ASP A 168 -10.30 9.67 -5.75
C ASP A 168 -10.65 8.33 -5.07
N ASN A 169 -10.12 8.06 -3.87
CA ASN A 169 -10.40 6.83 -3.12
C ASN A 169 -11.60 6.94 -2.17
N ASP A 170 -12.09 8.15 -1.88
CA ASP A 170 -13.09 8.46 -0.86
C ASP A 170 -14.42 8.93 -1.48
N PHE A 171 -15.45 9.14 -0.67
CA PHE A 171 -16.72 9.76 -1.09
C PHE A 171 -16.89 11.15 -0.49
N GLU A 172 -17.76 11.96 -1.09
CA GLU A 172 -18.17 13.24 -0.50
C GLU A 172 -18.67 13.05 0.95
N PRO A 173 -18.47 14.06 1.83
CA PRO A 173 -18.80 13.95 3.24
C PRO A 173 -20.31 13.80 3.44
N VAL A 174 -20.72 12.78 4.20
CA VAL A 174 -22.10 12.64 4.64
C VAL A 174 -22.40 13.69 5.72
N PRO A 175 -23.46 14.53 5.57
CA PRO A 175 -23.78 15.57 6.54
C PRO A 175 -23.94 15.06 7.98
N ALA A 176 -23.49 15.85 8.96
CA ALA A 176 -23.45 15.46 10.38
C ALA A 176 -24.81 15.05 10.99
N GLY A 177 -25.93 15.48 10.40
CA GLY A 177 -27.28 15.12 10.84
C GLY A 177 -27.89 13.89 10.17
N ILE A 178 -27.14 13.21 9.29
CA ILE A 178 -27.63 12.06 8.51
C ILE A 178 -26.90 10.80 8.95
N ASP A 179 -27.59 9.92 9.66
CA ASP A 179 -27.00 8.69 10.23
C ASP A 179 -27.26 7.44 9.39
N MET A 180 -27.77 7.61 8.16
CA MET A 180 -27.99 6.52 7.21
C MET A 180 -27.64 6.96 5.79
N ALA A 181 -27.02 6.07 5.04
CA ALA A 181 -26.80 6.23 3.60
C ALA A 181 -26.81 4.85 2.94
N THR A 182 -27.13 4.77 1.65
CA THR A 182 -27.06 3.53 0.88
C THR A 182 -25.86 3.58 -0.04
N PHE A 183 -24.96 2.60 0.06
CA PHE A 183 -23.89 2.44 -0.91
C PHE A 183 -24.47 1.80 -2.17
N ILE A 184 -24.35 2.50 -3.30
CA ILE A 184 -24.86 2.07 -4.59
C ILE A 184 -23.69 1.69 -5.50
N MET A 185 -23.68 0.44 -5.95
CA MET A 185 -22.74 -0.04 -6.95
C MET A 185 -23.52 -0.44 -8.22
N PRO A 186 -23.47 0.39 -9.29
CA PRO A 186 -24.20 0.12 -10.53
C PRO A 186 -23.83 -1.23 -11.15
N CYS A 187 -22.54 -1.55 -11.19
CA CYS A 187 -22.03 -2.83 -11.63
C CYS A 187 -20.64 -3.07 -11.03
N ILE A 188 -20.22 -4.33 -11.00
CA ILE A 188 -18.91 -4.71 -10.46
C ILE A 188 -17.84 -4.30 -11.48
N PHE A 189 -16.81 -3.60 -11.03
CA PHE A 189 -15.76 -3.05 -11.88
C PHE A 189 -15.20 -4.09 -12.86
N ASN A 190 -15.09 -3.69 -14.12
CA ASN A 190 -14.62 -4.44 -15.28
C ASN A 190 -15.41 -5.71 -15.63
N THR A 191 -16.58 -5.97 -15.02
CA THR A 191 -17.42 -7.11 -15.44
C THR A 191 -18.22 -6.80 -16.71
N LEU A 192 -18.45 -7.81 -17.55
CA LEU A 192 -19.23 -7.70 -18.78
C LEU A 192 -20.73 -7.53 -18.48
N PRO A 193 -21.46 -6.72 -19.27
CA PRO A 193 -22.90 -6.49 -19.05
C PRO A 193 -23.70 -7.79 -18.95
N GLY A 194 -24.56 -7.90 -17.93
CA GLY A 194 -25.40 -9.07 -17.69
C GLY A 194 -24.69 -10.35 -17.23
N LYS A 195 -23.37 -10.32 -16.99
CA LYS A 195 -22.64 -11.46 -16.40
C LYS A 195 -22.67 -11.49 -14.88
N THR A 196 -22.96 -10.36 -14.23
CA THR A 196 -23.14 -10.24 -12.78
C THR A 196 -24.42 -9.46 -12.48
N PRO A 197 -25.00 -9.59 -11.27
CA PRO A 197 -26.09 -8.73 -10.86
C PRO A 197 -25.67 -7.26 -10.91
N GLU A 198 -26.56 -6.41 -11.41
CA GLU A 198 -26.37 -4.97 -11.48
C GLU A 198 -27.21 -4.25 -10.42
N ASN A 199 -26.85 -3.01 -10.13
CA ASN A 199 -27.52 -2.09 -9.20
C ASN A 199 -27.60 -2.68 -7.79
N TRP A 200 -26.44 -2.85 -7.15
CA TRP A 200 -26.36 -3.27 -5.76
C TRP A 200 -26.68 -2.10 -4.84
N GLU A 201 -27.46 -2.37 -3.80
CA GLU A 201 -27.83 -1.40 -2.77
C GLU A 201 -27.49 -1.96 -1.39
N LEU A 202 -26.59 -1.30 -0.67
CA LEU A 202 -26.16 -1.70 0.67
C LEU A 202 -26.52 -0.59 1.66
N PRO A 203 -27.65 -0.72 2.40
CA PRO A 203 -28.09 0.30 3.34
C PRO A 203 -27.23 0.27 4.60
N MET A 204 -26.63 1.40 4.94
CA MET A 204 -25.69 1.56 6.06
C MET A 204 -26.27 2.47 7.13
N ARG A 205 -25.94 2.16 8.39
CA ARG A 205 -26.26 2.98 9.56
C ARG A 205 -24.98 3.40 10.25
N PHE A 206 -24.90 4.66 10.65
CA PHE A 206 -23.74 5.24 11.31
C PHE A 206 -24.00 5.49 12.79
N VAL A 207 -22.94 5.41 13.59
CA VAL A 207 -22.94 5.70 15.03
C VAL A 207 -21.74 6.57 15.37
N PRO A 208 -21.74 7.30 16.51
CA PRO A 208 -20.56 8.02 16.97
C PRO A 208 -19.33 7.12 17.07
N ALA A 209 -18.16 7.66 16.74
CA ALA A 209 -16.89 6.93 16.87
C ALA A 209 -16.69 6.41 18.30
N PRO A 210 -16.08 5.22 18.48
CA PRO A 210 -15.79 4.67 19.80
C PRO A 210 -14.85 5.58 20.60
N PRO A 211 -14.97 5.64 21.94
CA PRO A 211 -14.18 6.55 22.78
C PRO A 211 -12.67 6.24 22.80
N ASN A 212 -12.25 5.05 22.35
CA ASN A 212 -10.85 4.65 22.21
C ASN A 212 -10.27 4.97 20.82
N MET A 213 -11.06 5.53 19.89
CA MET A 213 -10.55 5.99 18.61
C MET A 213 -9.77 7.29 18.82
N THR A 214 -8.44 7.21 18.75
CA THR A 214 -7.57 8.37 18.93
C THR A 214 -7.21 8.97 17.58
N VAL A 215 -7.56 10.25 17.41
CA VAL A 215 -7.10 11.05 16.27
C VAL A 215 -5.83 11.79 16.68
N MET A 216 -4.75 11.57 15.95
CA MET A 216 -3.43 12.15 16.27
C MET A 216 -3.31 13.54 15.64
N PRO A 217 -2.77 14.54 16.35
CA PRO A 217 -2.67 15.90 15.81
C PRO A 217 -1.59 15.97 14.71
N VAL A 218 -1.90 16.70 13.64
CA VAL A 218 -0.91 17.04 12.60
C VAL A 218 -0.29 18.38 12.94
N ILE A 219 1.00 18.39 13.25
CA ILE A 219 1.73 19.56 13.74
C ILE A 219 2.60 20.12 12.60
N GLU A 220 2.54 21.43 12.39
CA GLU A 220 3.45 22.10 11.45
C GLU A 220 4.82 22.31 12.09
N VAL A 221 5.87 21.80 11.45
CA VAL A 221 7.24 22.00 11.91
C VAL A 221 7.71 23.35 11.36
N SER A 222 7.91 24.32 12.26
CA SER A 222 8.57 25.57 11.85
C SER A 222 10.02 25.25 11.48
N PRO A 223 10.52 25.68 10.31
CA PRO A 223 11.91 25.44 9.96
C PRO A 223 12.81 26.09 11.02
N LEU A 224 13.51 25.27 11.81
CA LEU A 224 14.51 25.76 12.75
C LEU A 224 15.57 26.54 11.95
N PRO A 225 15.93 27.79 12.34
CA PRO A 225 17.08 28.45 11.76
C PRO A 225 18.34 27.66 12.16
N GLN A 226 18.83 26.81 11.27
CA GLN A 226 20.06 26.04 11.50
C GLN A 226 21.30 26.93 11.28
N PRO A 227 22.37 26.74 12.07
CA PRO A 227 23.57 27.54 11.99
C PRO A 227 24.17 27.45 10.58
N SER A 228 24.51 28.60 10.02
CA SER A 228 25.21 28.69 8.73
C SER A 228 26.50 27.87 8.80
N LEU A 229 26.60 26.81 8.00
CA LEU A 229 27.88 26.19 7.69
C LEU A 229 28.68 27.25 6.92
N THR A 230 29.54 27.99 7.62
CA THR A 230 30.61 28.75 6.99
C THR A 230 31.47 27.74 6.21
N PRO A 231 31.64 27.91 4.89
CA PRO A 231 32.59 27.09 4.16
C PRO A 231 33.97 27.37 4.75
N GLU A 232 34.60 26.36 5.34
CA GLU A 232 36.01 26.44 5.68
C GLU A 232 36.76 26.54 4.36
N ALA A 233 37.12 27.77 3.99
CA ALA A 233 37.82 28.07 2.76
C ALA A 233 39.18 27.36 2.80
N ALA A 234 39.28 26.23 2.12
CA ALA A 234 40.56 25.67 1.73
C ALA A 234 41.29 26.71 0.87
N THR A 235 42.26 27.40 1.45
CA THR A 235 43.15 28.30 0.74
C THR A 235 44.05 27.47 -0.17
N LEU A 236 43.69 27.36 -1.44
CA LEU A 236 44.62 27.01 -2.50
C LEU A 236 44.51 28.03 -3.61
N SER A 237 45.59 28.80 -3.73
CA SER A 237 45.82 29.76 -4.77
C SER A 237 45.97 29.08 -6.12
N ASP A 238 45.49 29.80 -7.14
CA ASP A 238 45.99 29.88 -8.51
C ASP A 238 45.17 29.18 -9.63
N THR A 239 44.68 30.06 -10.52
CA THR A 239 44.38 29.91 -11.95
C THR A 239 43.66 28.66 -12.48
N MET A 240 42.36 28.79 -12.75
CA MET A 240 41.76 28.84 -14.11
C MET A 240 40.23 28.72 -14.02
N SER A 241 39.54 29.34 -14.97
CA SER A 241 38.08 29.41 -15.10
C SER A 241 37.36 28.09 -14.79
N ALA A 242 36.68 28.04 -13.65
CA ALA A 242 35.52 27.19 -13.44
C ALA A 242 34.32 28.11 -13.24
N THR A 243 33.36 28.06 -14.16
CA THR A 243 31.99 28.49 -13.91
C THR A 243 31.56 27.80 -12.60
N PRO A 244 30.99 28.51 -11.60
CA PRO A 244 30.61 27.85 -10.36
C PRO A 244 29.51 26.85 -10.69
N THR A 245 29.82 25.55 -10.58
CA THR A 245 28.81 24.50 -10.49
C THR A 245 27.91 24.91 -9.33
N ALA A 246 26.66 25.27 -9.62
CA ALA A 246 25.71 25.63 -8.58
C ALA A 246 25.67 24.47 -7.58
N MET A 247 26.05 24.72 -6.32
CA MET A 247 25.89 23.73 -5.26
C MET A 247 24.41 23.35 -5.22
N VAL A 248 24.10 22.11 -5.60
CA VAL A 248 22.76 21.54 -5.44
C VAL A 248 22.45 21.61 -3.95
N ASP A 249 21.37 22.29 -3.57
CA ASP A 249 20.93 22.32 -2.17
C ASP A 249 20.60 20.88 -1.77
N SER A 250 21.47 20.27 -0.96
CA SER A 250 21.33 18.90 -0.50
C SER A 250 20.48 18.80 0.77
N ARG A 251 19.77 19.86 1.17
CA ARG A 251 19.03 19.86 2.44
C ARG A 251 17.58 19.46 2.23
N ILE A 252 17.17 18.35 2.84
CA ILE A 252 15.74 18.02 2.96
C ILE A 252 15.08 18.96 3.98
N THR A 253 13.82 19.30 3.75
CA THR A 253 13.02 20.08 4.69
C THR A 253 11.95 19.20 5.30
N ILE A 254 11.81 19.24 6.62
CA ILE A 254 10.68 18.61 7.31
C ILE A 254 9.65 19.69 7.56
N ILE A 255 8.43 19.43 7.10
CA ILE A 255 7.37 20.42 7.03
C ILE A 255 6.24 20.13 8.01
N LYS A 256 6.01 18.85 8.34
CA LYS A 256 5.00 18.43 9.31
C LYS A 256 5.48 17.21 10.10
N GLU A 257 4.97 17.09 11.32
CA GLU A 257 5.15 15.92 12.17
C GLU A 257 3.80 15.49 12.75
N ILE A 258 3.65 14.20 13.02
CA ILE A 258 2.47 13.60 13.64
C ILE A 258 2.99 12.72 14.77
N GLU A 259 2.60 13.00 16.00
CA GLU A 259 2.94 12.15 17.13
C GLU A 259 2.01 10.92 17.14
N THR A 260 2.60 9.73 17.03
CA THR A 260 1.85 8.47 17.14
C THR A 260 1.82 7.96 18.57
N SER A 261 1.04 6.90 18.82
CA SER A 261 0.99 6.27 20.13
C SER A 261 2.37 5.79 20.62
N ASP A 262 3.26 5.41 19.70
CA ASP A 262 4.57 4.79 19.96
C ASP A 262 5.77 5.52 19.31
N GLY A 263 5.53 6.63 18.61
CA GLY A 263 6.57 7.30 17.83
C GLY A 263 6.11 8.54 17.07
N TYR A 264 6.61 8.69 15.84
CA TYR A 264 6.34 9.84 14.98
C TYR A 264 6.15 9.43 13.53
N ILE A 265 5.35 10.20 12.81
CA ILE A 265 5.38 10.27 11.34
C ILE A 265 5.93 11.65 10.95
N LEU A 266 6.99 11.66 10.15
CA LEU A 266 7.55 12.85 9.55
C LEU A 266 7.10 12.99 8.11
N VAL A 267 6.67 14.20 7.77
CA VAL A 267 6.44 14.61 6.39
C VAL A 267 7.53 15.59 6.01
N GLY A 268 8.30 15.22 5.00
CA GLY A 268 9.33 16.08 4.45
C GLY A 268 9.22 16.26 2.95
N GLN A 269 10.03 17.17 2.45
CA GLN A 269 10.08 17.60 1.07
C GLN A 269 11.54 17.68 0.62
N PHE A 270 11.81 17.19 -0.59
CA PHE A 270 13.10 17.42 -1.23
C PHE A 270 13.18 18.87 -1.74
N PRO A 271 14.37 19.49 -1.68
CA PRO A 271 14.61 20.76 -2.35
C PRO A 271 14.50 20.52 -3.85
N PHE A 272 13.43 20.99 -4.48
CA PHE A 272 13.25 20.82 -5.91
C PHE A 272 14.21 21.72 -6.69
N GLN A 273 15.30 21.14 -7.21
CA GLN A 273 15.77 21.26 -8.60
C GLN A 273 17.08 20.47 -8.75
N GLY A 274 17.00 19.30 -9.39
CA GLY A 274 18.16 18.78 -10.10
C GLY A 274 18.60 19.78 -11.20
N PRO A 275 19.75 19.58 -11.84
CA PRO A 275 20.19 20.45 -12.94
C PRO A 275 19.08 20.59 -14.01
N PRO A 276 18.92 21.77 -14.65
CA PRO A 276 17.87 21.99 -15.64
C PRO A 276 17.90 20.94 -16.77
N GLY A 277 16.79 20.20 -16.93
CA GLY A 277 16.66 19.15 -17.94
C GLY A 277 16.92 17.72 -17.44
N GLU A 278 17.28 17.54 -16.17
CA GLU A 278 17.53 16.22 -15.58
C GLU A 278 16.42 15.83 -14.60
N GLN A 279 15.98 14.57 -14.67
CA GLN A 279 15.11 14.00 -13.64
C GLN A 279 15.97 13.45 -12.51
N VAL A 280 15.46 13.41 -11.28
CA VAL A 280 16.23 12.87 -10.15
C VAL A 280 15.57 11.58 -9.68
N HIS A 281 16.34 10.51 -9.60
CA HIS A 281 15.93 9.31 -8.92
C HIS A 281 16.32 9.39 -7.45
N ASN A 282 15.32 9.34 -6.57
CA ASN A 282 15.54 9.20 -5.14
C ASN A 282 15.79 7.72 -4.85
N GLY A 283 16.94 7.39 -4.27
CA GLY A 283 17.23 6.04 -3.78
C GLY A 283 16.85 5.90 -2.31
N GLU A 284 17.47 4.91 -1.65
CA GLU A 284 17.09 4.51 -0.29
C GLU A 284 17.35 5.62 0.73
N ALA A 285 16.48 5.68 1.74
CA ALA A 285 16.63 6.58 2.86
C ALA A 285 17.18 5.86 4.09
N GLU A 286 17.93 6.60 4.89
CA GLU A 286 18.56 6.11 6.11
C GLU A 286 18.32 7.13 7.23
N ILE A 287 17.87 6.63 8.39
CA ILE A 287 17.74 7.44 9.60
C ILE A 287 18.76 6.94 10.61
N ARG A 288 19.51 7.86 11.23
CA ARG A 288 20.40 7.58 12.36
C ARG A 288 20.09 8.47 13.54
N ASP A 289 20.20 7.92 14.74
CA ASP A 289 20.06 8.68 15.98
C ASP A 289 21.35 9.48 16.30
N ALA A 290 21.35 10.26 17.38
CA ALA A 290 22.49 11.08 17.77
C ALA A 290 23.72 10.26 18.25
N ASN A 291 23.54 9.00 18.59
CA ASN A 291 24.63 8.06 18.88
C ASN A 291 25.19 7.41 17.61
N GLY A 292 24.54 7.62 16.47
CA GLY A 292 24.88 7.02 15.19
C GLY A 292 24.23 5.66 14.95
N GLU A 293 23.32 5.20 15.81
CA GLU A 293 22.57 3.96 15.63
C GLU A 293 21.51 4.12 14.53
N LYS A 294 21.29 3.06 13.74
CA LYS A 294 20.31 3.09 12.65
C LYS A 294 18.90 3.00 13.22
N VAL A 295 17.99 3.85 12.76
CA VAL A 295 16.58 3.86 13.16
C VAL A 295 15.74 3.21 12.08
N ALA A 296 14.96 2.19 12.46
CA ALA A 296 14.01 1.54 11.57
C ALA A 296 12.80 2.46 11.30
N PHE A 297 12.33 2.49 10.06
CA PHE A 297 11.16 3.26 9.67
C PHE A 297 10.35 2.55 8.57
N THR A 298 9.09 2.94 8.41
CA THR A 298 8.20 2.57 7.32
C THR A 298 7.66 3.82 6.62
N SER A 299 7.11 3.68 5.41
CA SER A 299 6.44 4.79 4.71
C SER A 299 4.93 4.56 4.69
N PRO A 300 4.13 5.35 5.43
CA PRO A 300 2.68 5.21 5.45
C PRO A 300 2.07 5.47 4.07
N GLN A 301 1.06 4.68 3.71
CA GLN A 301 0.41 4.72 2.38
C GLN A 301 -0.96 5.40 2.40
N ASP A 302 -1.48 5.66 3.60
CA ASP A 302 -2.79 6.27 3.85
C ASP A 302 -2.73 7.80 3.93
N ILE A 303 -1.55 8.42 3.77
CA ILE A 303 -1.39 9.86 3.78
C ILE A 303 -1.50 10.42 2.36
N ASP A 304 -2.60 11.11 2.08
CA ASP A 304 -2.77 11.90 0.85
C ASP A 304 -2.08 13.29 1.00
N PRO A 305 -1.10 13.62 0.14
CA PRO A 305 -0.49 14.95 0.12
C PRO A 305 -1.50 16.10 0.00
N LYS A 306 -2.61 15.92 -0.76
CA LYS A 306 -3.63 16.97 -0.94
C LYS A 306 -4.27 17.37 0.38
N ALA A 307 -4.56 16.39 1.24
CA ALA A 307 -5.18 16.62 2.53
C ALA A 307 -4.28 17.43 3.47
N LEU A 308 -2.97 17.39 3.25
CA LEU A 308 -1.97 18.24 3.93
C LEU A 308 -1.80 19.63 3.29
N GLY A 309 -2.54 19.94 2.22
CA GLY A 309 -2.40 21.15 1.42
C GLY A 309 -1.16 21.16 0.52
N LEU A 310 -0.63 19.97 0.19
CA LEU A 310 0.55 19.79 -0.65
C LEU A 310 0.14 19.46 -2.10
N ASP A 311 1.03 19.76 -3.04
CA ASP A 311 0.88 19.34 -4.45
C ASP A 311 0.94 17.80 -4.55
N PRO A 312 -0.06 17.11 -5.11
CA PRO A 312 -0.01 15.65 -5.31
C PRO A 312 1.27 15.17 -6.02
N ASN A 313 1.81 15.98 -6.92
CA ASN A 313 2.97 15.63 -7.75
C ASN A 313 4.28 16.23 -7.20
N GLY A 314 4.23 16.85 -6.02
CA GLY A 314 5.43 17.44 -5.43
C GLY A 314 6.36 16.37 -4.82
N PRO A 315 7.64 16.73 -4.59
CA PRO A 315 8.65 15.77 -4.17
C PRO A 315 8.64 15.58 -2.65
N TYR A 316 7.59 14.96 -2.13
CA TYR A 316 7.41 14.70 -0.70
C TYR A 316 7.81 13.27 -0.32
N TRP A 317 8.09 13.06 0.96
CA TRP A 317 8.37 11.76 1.54
C TRP A 317 7.73 11.65 2.93
N PHE A 318 7.40 10.41 3.31
CA PHE A 318 6.76 10.08 4.59
C PHE A 318 7.56 8.99 5.30
N MET A 319 7.84 9.19 6.58
CA MET A 319 8.58 8.23 7.41
C MET A 319 7.92 8.08 8.77
N GLN A 320 7.52 6.87 9.11
CA GLN A 320 6.99 6.50 10.41
C GLN A 320 8.05 5.68 11.18
N PHE A 321 8.36 6.05 12.41
CA PHE A 321 9.31 5.32 13.27
C PHE A 321 8.91 5.40 14.74
N LYS A 322 9.40 4.45 15.54
CA LYS A 322 9.18 4.38 16.99
C LYS A 322 10.13 5.34 17.72
N ALA A 323 9.66 6.02 18.76
CA ALA A 323 10.46 7.02 19.49
C ALA A 323 11.20 6.47 20.72
N ALA A 324 10.79 5.31 21.22
CA ALA A 324 11.36 4.73 22.43
C ALA A 324 12.87 4.44 22.25
N GLY A 325 13.68 4.92 23.20
CA GLY A 325 15.13 4.66 23.22
C GLY A 325 15.98 5.51 22.28
N LEU A 326 15.38 6.37 21.44
CA LEU A 326 16.14 7.17 20.47
C LEU A 326 16.86 8.36 21.10
N ALA A 327 18.10 8.61 20.67
CA ALA A 327 18.81 9.85 20.95
C ALA A 327 18.63 10.88 19.82
N TYR A 328 18.34 12.13 20.19
CA TYR A 328 18.11 13.24 19.24
C TYR A 328 19.30 14.20 19.21
N PRO A 329 19.57 14.88 18.07
CA PRO A 329 18.80 14.90 16.83
C PRO A 329 18.98 13.65 15.96
N LEU A 330 17.90 13.26 15.27
CA LEU A 330 17.96 12.27 14.20
C LEU A 330 18.58 12.91 12.96
N THR A 331 19.45 12.16 12.27
CA THR A 331 19.99 12.49 10.96
C THR A 331 19.30 11.63 9.92
N ILE A 332 18.61 12.26 8.97
CA ILE A 332 17.92 11.60 7.87
C ILE A 332 18.72 11.87 6.59
N ARG A 333 19.07 10.82 5.86
CA ARG A 333 19.86 10.88 4.64
C ARG A 333 19.17 10.12 3.51
N PHE A 334 19.17 10.68 2.33
CA PHE A 334 18.75 10.04 1.09
C PHE A 334 19.93 10.02 0.12
N SER A 335 20.12 8.91 -0.58
CA SER A 335 21.08 8.82 -1.68
C SER A 335 20.34 8.50 -2.96
N GLY A 336 20.65 9.18 -4.05
CA GLY A 336 19.99 9.02 -5.35
C GLY A 336 20.94 9.37 -6.49
N PHE A 337 20.43 9.56 -7.69
CA PHE A 337 21.23 9.98 -8.84
C PHE A 337 20.35 10.75 -9.83
N ALA A 338 20.96 11.65 -10.60
CA ALA A 338 20.28 12.27 -11.72
C ALA A 338 20.10 11.25 -12.85
N ILE A 339 18.97 11.29 -13.53
CA ILE A 339 18.67 10.55 -14.74
C ILE A 339 18.78 11.52 -15.90
N GLN A 340 19.59 11.15 -16.89
CA GLN A 340 19.85 11.94 -18.07
C GLN A 340 19.71 11.09 -19.32
N GLN A 341 19.41 11.74 -20.44
CA GLN A 341 19.45 11.13 -21.76
C GLN A 341 20.85 11.33 -22.35
N ALA A 342 21.57 10.25 -22.64
CA ALA A 342 22.98 10.33 -23.05
C ALA A 342 23.18 11.02 -24.42
N ASP A 343 22.27 10.78 -25.38
CA ASP A 343 22.13 11.53 -26.64
C ASP A 343 20.72 11.27 -27.21
N PRO A 344 19.83 12.27 -27.30
CA PRO A 344 18.48 12.08 -27.80
C PRO A 344 18.36 11.68 -29.27
N ASN A 345 19.39 11.93 -30.08
CA ASN A 345 19.36 11.64 -31.52
C ASN A 345 20.12 10.36 -31.88
N ALA A 346 20.83 9.75 -30.92
CA ALA A 346 21.54 8.51 -31.17
C ALA A 346 20.55 7.35 -31.32
N THR A 347 20.72 6.60 -32.40
CA THR A 347 20.03 5.33 -32.62
C THR A 347 21.04 4.25 -32.95
N ALA A 348 20.66 3.00 -32.67
CA ALA A 348 21.43 1.82 -33.06
C ALA A 348 20.49 0.75 -33.58
N GLU A 349 20.90 0.05 -34.63
CA GLU A 349 20.07 -0.96 -35.27
C GLU A 349 20.75 -2.32 -35.20
N PHE A 350 19.93 -3.36 -35.01
CA PHE A 350 20.33 -4.75 -35.19
C PHE A 350 19.19 -5.52 -35.82
N THR A 351 19.50 -6.70 -36.36
CA THR A 351 18.50 -7.58 -36.96
C THR A 351 18.52 -8.94 -36.28
N PHE A 352 17.36 -9.57 -36.18
CA PHE A 352 17.26 -10.97 -35.81
C PHE A 352 16.16 -11.67 -36.61
N ASP A 353 16.32 -12.97 -36.84
CA ASP A 353 15.32 -13.77 -37.54
C ASP A 353 14.44 -14.51 -36.54
N ALA A 354 13.21 -14.04 -36.40
CA ALA A 354 12.19 -14.65 -35.56
C ALA A 354 11.57 -15.90 -36.20
N GLY A 355 11.82 -16.14 -37.49
CA GLY A 355 11.17 -17.20 -38.27
C GLY A 355 9.69 -16.90 -38.54
N SER A 356 9.04 -17.80 -39.28
CA SER A 356 7.65 -17.61 -39.74
C SER A 356 6.58 -17.92 -38.68
N ASN A 357 6.95 -18.54 -37.57
CA ASN A 357 6.02 -18.93 -36.51
C ASN A 357 6.70 -18.95 -35.12
N PRO A 358 7.05 -17.78 -34.56
CA PRO A 358 7.63 -17.67 -33.22
C PRO A 358 6.71 -18.30 -32.18
N GLN A 359 7.24 -19.18 -31.32
CA GLN A 359 6.47 -19.76 -30.22
C GLN A 359 6.66 -18.95 -28.93
N PRO A 360 5.63 -18.77 -28.09
CA PRO A 360 5.82 -18.21 -26.75
C PRO A 360 6.93 -18.95 -25.99
N ARG A 361 7.81 -18.20 -25.32
CA ARG A 361 9.03 -18.62 -24.63
C ARG A 361 10.17 -19.12 -25.54
N GLN A 362 10.03 -19.02 -26.86
CA GLN A 362 11.17 -19.22 -27.75
C GLN A 362 12.21 -18.12 -27.51
N GLU A 363 13.45 -18.52 -27.22
CA GLU A 363 14.56 -17.61 -26.95
C GLU A 363 15.58 -17.65 -28.08
N TRP A 364 16.09 -16.47 -28.42
CA TRP A 364 17.31 -16.27 -29.19
C TRP A 364 18.35 -15.65 -28.26
N SER A 365 19.60 -16.10 -28.34
CA SER A 365 20.69 -15.55 -27.50
C SER A 365 21.78 -14.91 -28.38
N PRO A 366 21.53 -13.71 -28.96
CA PRO A 366 22.42 -13.12 -29.96
C PRO A 366 23.84 -12.87 -29.43
N ASN A 367 23.97 -12.58 -28.13
CA ASN A 367 25.23 -12.22 -27.47
C ASN A 367 25.99 -11.13 -28.24
N GLN A 368 25.24 -10.13 -28.72
CA GLN A 368 25.74 -9.09 -29.61
C GLN A 368 25.98 -7.80 -28.85
N ASP A 369 27.16 -7.21 -29.03
CA ASP A 369 27.46 -5.87 -28.50
C ASP A 369 26.95 -4.80 -29.48
N ILE A 370 26.21 -3.83 -28.95
CA ILE A 370 25.58 -2.74 -29.68
C ILE A 370 26.09 -1.41 -29.10
N GLN A 371 26.57 -0.51 -29.95
CA GLN A 371 27.00 0.82 -29.52
C GLN A 371 25.86 1.81 -29.65
N LEU A 372 25.50 2.48 -28.55
CA LEU A 372 24.46 3.51 -28.53
C LEU A 372 24.90 4.67 -27.63
N ALA A 373 24.87 5.90 -28.17
CA ALA A 373 25.23 7.12 -27.44
C ALA A 373 26.58 7.05 -26.68
N GLY A 374 27.57 6.32 -27.22
CA GLY A 374 28.90 6.15 -26.59
C GLY A 374 28.98 5.06 -25.51
N HIS A 375 27.89 4.33 -25.25
CA HIS A 375 27.84 3.19 -24.34
C HIS A 375 27.71 1.87 -25.12
N THR A 376 28.30 0.81 -24.57
CA THR A 376 28.18 -0.54 -25.11
C THR A 376 27.07 -1.28 -24.37
N LEU A 377 26.07 -1.76 -25.12
CA LEU A 377 24.98 -2.60 -24.64
C LEU A 377 25.14 -4.00 -25.24
N ARG A 378 25.30 -5.02 -24.41
CA ARG A 378 25.31 -6.41 -24.83
C ARG A 378 23.90 -6.97 -24.81
N LEU A 379 23.35 -7.28 -25.97
CA LEU A 379 22.09 -8.01 -26.11
C LEU A 379 22.33 -9.48 -25.78
N LEU A 380 21.87 -9.90 -24.60
CA LEU A 380 22.03 -11.27 -24.09
C LEU A 380 21.00 -12.21 -24.71
N ALA A 381 19.73 -11.81 -24.64
CA ALA A 381 18.61 -12.63 -25.05
C ALA A 381 17.49 -11.81 -25.68
N ILE A 382 16.75 -12.45 -26.58
CA ILE A 382 15.45 -12.03 -27.08
C ILE A 382 14.51 -13.20 -26.80
N MET A 383 13.37 -12.98 -26.16
CA MET A 383 12.40 -14.03 -25.87
C MET A 383 11.03 -13.66 -26.42
N ALA A 384 10.41 -14.57 -27.16
CA ALA A 384 9.03 -14.44 -27.60
C ALA A 384 8.10 -14.55 -26.40
N GLU A 385 7.20 -13.59 -26.22
CA GLU A 385 6.27 -13.50 -25.10
C GLU A 385 4.87 -14.00 -25.49
N SER A 386 4.08 -14.42 -24.50
CA SER A 386 2.72 -14.95 -24.70
C SER A 386 1.71 -13.96 -25.29
N ARG A 387 2.02 -12.65 -25.23
CA ARG A 387 1.17 -11.55 -25.70
C ARG A 387 1.57 -11.01 -27.08
N ASN A 388 1.96 -11.88 -27.99
CA ASN A 388 2.41 -11.50 -29.34
C ASN A 388 3.54 -10.46 -29.32
N GLY A 389 4.54 -10.68 -28.46
CA GLY A 389 5.56 -9.70 -28.14
C GLY A 389 6.95 -10.30 -28.01
N TYR A 390 7.92 -9.45 -27.70
CA TYR A 390 9.29 -9.82 -27.41
C TYR A 390 9.78 -9.15 -26.13
N ARG A 391 10.57 -9.88 -25.34
CA ARG A 391 11.44 -9.37 -24.28
C ARG A 391 12.88 -9.30 -24.79
N PHE A 392 13.54 -8.18 -24.61
CA PHE A 392 14.95 -7.98 -24.94
C PHE A 392 15.76 -7.78 -23.66
N SER A 393 16.74 -8.64 -23.41
CA SER A 393 17.59 -8.59 -22.22
C SER A 393 18.96 -8.01 -22.56
N PHE A 394 19.31 -6.88 -21.93
CA PHE A 394 20.56 -6.18 -22.15
C PHE A 394 21.44 -6.19 -20.90
N GLN A 395 22.75 -6.17 -21.11
CA GLN A 395 23.76 -5.92 -20.10
C GLN A 395 24.74 -4.88 -20.63
N GLY A 396 24.86 -3.75 -19.96
CA GLY A 396 25.70 -2.65 -20.41
C GLY A 396 26.56 -2.04 -19.31
N ASP A 397 27.01 -0.82 -19.59
CA ASP A 397 27.62 0.09 -18.62
C ASP A 397 26.74 0.18 -17.35
N PRO A 398 27.30 0.06 -16.13
CA PRO A 398 26.55 0.19 -14.88
C PRO A 398 25.71 1.45 -14.75
N LYS A 399 26.04 2.51 -15.50
CA LYS A 399 25.27 3.75 -15.55
C LYS A 399 24.03 3.65 -16.44
N VAL A 400 23.92 2.69 -17.34
CA VAL A 400 22.74 2.57 -18.23
C VAL A 400 21.57 2.01 -17.43
N ILE A 401 20.44 2.71 -17.51
CA ILE A 401 19.19 2.35 -16.81
C ILE A 401 18.23 1.67 -17.78
N SER A 402 18.05 2.25 -18.97
CA SER A 402 17.11 1.77 -19.98
C SER A 402 17.42 2.32 -21.37
N ALA A 403 16.83 1.71 -22.38
CA ALA A 403 16.77 2.20 -23.76
C ALA A 403 15.39 1.88 -24.35
N ASP A 404 14.93 2.67 -25.31
CA ASP A 404 13.73 2.37 -26.07
C ASP A 404 14.02 1.34 -27.15
N VAL A 405 13.07 0.44 -27.40
CA VAL A 405 13.14 -0.59 -28.43
C VAL A 405 11.96 -0.45 -29.37
N GLN A 406 12.23 -0.37 -30.67
CA GLN A 406 11.23 -0.35 -31.73
C GLN A 406 11.53 -1.43 -32.76
N ILE A 407 10.49 -2.11 -33.25
CA ILE A 407 10.59 -3.03 -34.39
C ILE A 407 10.03 -2.34 -35.63
N ASP A 408 10.83 -2.26 -36.68
CA ASP A 408 10.46 -1.56 -37.91
C ASP A 408 9.23 -2.20 -38.57
N GLY A 409 8.28 -1.35 -38.96
CA GLY A 409 7.03 -1.79 -39.61
C GLY A 409 5.95 -2.29 -38.65
N TYR A 410 6.20 -2.32 -37.34
CA TYR A 410 5.23 -2.71 -36.33
C TYR A 410 4.98 -1.60 -35.31
N THR A 411 3.72 -1.44 -34.90
CA THR A 411 3.32 -0.49 -33.86
C THR A 411 3.02 -1.25 -32.57
N PRO A 412 3.73 -0.97 -31.47
CA PRO A 412 3.49 -1.64 -30.20
C PRO A 412 2.11 -1.27 -29.63
N THR A 413 1.41 -2.26 -29.09
CA THR A 413 0.13 -2.10 -28.36
C THR A 413 0.34 -1.82 -26.87
N GLY A 414 1.56 -1.96 -26.38
CA GLY A 414 1.97 -1.58 -25.03
C GLY A 414 3.49 -1.37 -24.98
N HIS A 415 3.92 -0.32 -24.28
CA HIS A 415 5.34 -0.08 -23.99
C HIS A 415 5.66 -0.68 -22.62
N GLY A 416 6.46 -1.75 -22.60
CA GLY A 416 7.04 -2.24 -21.36
C GLY A 416 8.27 -1.43 -21.02
N TRP A 417 8.22 -0.71 -19.90
CA TRP A 417 9.38 -0.04 -19.35
C TRP A 417 10.24 -1.06 -18.61
N GLY A 418 11.48 -1.20 -19.08
CA GLY A 418 12.52 -1.95 -18.40
C GLY A 418 13.16 -1.14 -17.29
N ARG A 419 13.07 -1.61 -16.05
CA ARG A 419 13.83 -1.03 -14.93
C ARG A 419 14.99 -1.95 -14.59
N GLY A 420 16.18 -1.62 -15.08
CA GLY A 420 17.43 -2.23 -14.61
C GLY A 420 17.88 -1.59 -13.30
N LEU A 421 18.00 -2.35 -12.21
CA LEU A 421 18.55 -1.86 -10.95
C LEU A 421 19.86 -2.54 -10.53
N ASN A 422 20.39 -3.46 -11.33
CA ASN A 422 21.61 -4.21 -11.01
C ASN A 422 22.68 -4.01 -12.09
N ALA A 423 23.71 -3.23 -11.76
CA ALA A 423 24.99 -3.16 -12.49
C ALA A 423 24.89 -3.04 -14.02
N GLY A 424 23.92 -2.26 -14.54
CA GLY A 424 23.78 -1.97 -15.98
C GLY A 424 22.96 -3.00 -16.78
N GLY A 425 22.33 -3.97 -16.12
CA GLY A 425 21.41 -4.92 -16.76
C GLY A 425 19.96 -4.44 -16.76
N PHE A 426 19.26 -4.53 -17.89
CA PHE A 426 17.85 -4.15 -18.03
C PHE A 426 17.11 -4.97 -19.11
N ASP A 427 15.78 -5.08 -18.97
CA ASP A 427 14.90 -5.84 -19.87
C ASP A 427 13.83 -4.96 -20.51
N VAL A 428 13.62 -5.02 -21.81
CA VAL A 428 12.56 -4.26 -22.49
C VAL A 428 11.51 -5.20 -23.06
N ASN A 429 10.25 -5.02 -22.66
CA ASN A 429 9.12 -5.84 -23.13
C ASN A 429 8.27 -5.03 -24.10
N ILE A 430 8.00 -5.56 -25.29
CA ILE A 430 7.12 -4.92 -26.28
C ILE A 430 6.11 -5.92 -26.83
N SER A 431 4.84 -5.54 -26.86
CA SER A 431 3.73 -6.39 -27.33
C SER A 431 3.05 -5.76 -28.53
N PHE A 432 2.51 -6.58 -29.43
CA PHE A 432 1.91 -6.13 -30.67
C PHE A 432 0.52 -6.75 -30.91
N ALA A 433 -0.33 -6.04 -31.66
CA ALA A 433 -1.63 -6.57 -32.09
C ALA A 433 -1.49 -7.85 -32.94
N GLN A 434 -0.40 -7.91 -33.72
CA GLN A 434 -0.02 -9.07 -34.52
C GLN A 434 1.43 -9.41 -34.23
N PHE A 435 1.72 -10.70 -34.02
CA PHE A 435 3.06 -11.20 -33.69
C PHE A 435 4.04 -10.84 -34.83
N PRO A 436 5.09 -10.05 -34.59
CA PRO A 436 6.07 -9.77 -35.64
C PRO A 436 6.85 -11.04 -36.00
N THR A 437 6.95 -11.37 -37.28
CA THR A 437 7.60 -12.60 -37.77
C THR A 437 8.63 -12.33 -38.87
N GLY A 438 9.51 -13.29 -39.12
CA GLY A 438 10.55 -13.24 -40.14
C GLY A 438 11.80 -12.49 -39.66
N VAL A 439 12.55 -11.93 -40.60
CA VAL A 439 13.71 -11.09 -40.30
C VAL A 439 13.22 -9.72 -39.86
N LEU A 440 13.49 -9.37 -38.61
CA LEU A 440 13.05 -8.14 -37.98
C LEU A 440 14.24 -7.19 -37.80
N THR A 441 14.05 -5.93 -38.18
CA THR A 441 14.97 -4.84 -37.85
C THR A 441 14.49 -4.18 -36.57
N VAL A 442 15.40 -4.05 -35.62
CA VAL A 442 15.14 -3.48 -34.30
C VAL A 442 16.00 -2.24 -34.11
N THR A 443 15.34 -1.13 -33.81
CA THR A 443 15.97 0.16 -33.54
C THR A 443 15.96 0.43 -32.03
N LEU A 444 17.14 0.70 -31.48
CA LEU A 444 17.34 1.21 -30.13
C LEU A 444 17.50 2.73 -30.16
N SER A 445 16.88 3.42 -29.21
CA SER A 445 16.97 4.88 -29.07
C SER A 445 16.77 5.32 -27.62
N ASN A 446 16.80 6.63 -27.35
CA ASN A 446 16.51 7.23 -26.03
C ASN A 446 17.25 6.57 -24.86
N LEU A 447 18.56 6.35 -25.01
CA LEU A 447 19.38 5.77 -23.95
C LEU A 447 19.36 6.66 -22.71
N THR A 448 18.93 6.06 -21.60
CA THR A 448 18.79 6.71 -20.31
C THR A 448 19.90 6.24 -19.37
N VAL A 449 20.63 7.18 -18.79
CA VAL A 449 21.80 6.92 -17.94
C VAL A 449 21.68 7.60 -16.57
N ALA A 450 22.24 6.94 -15.56
CA ALA A 450 22.47 7.46 -14.23
C ALA A 450 23.69 8.39 -14.24
N GLY A 451 23.47 9.63 -13.83
CA GLY A 451 24.49 10.62 -13.53
C GLY A 451 25.18 10.36 -12.19
N GLU A 452 25.79 11.40 -11.62
CA GLU A 452 26.48 11.29 -10.33
C GLU A 452 25.50 11.03 -9.18
N THR A 453 25.99 10.33 -8.15
CA THR A 453 25.23 10.10 -6.93
C THR A 453 25.00 11.43 -6.21
N LEU A 454 23.73 11.76 -5.99
CA LEU A 454 23.29 12.89 -5.21
C LEU A 454 22.96 12.42 -3.79
N THR A 455 23.30 13.22 -2.79
CA THR A 455 22.94 12.93 -1.40
C THR A 455 22.17 14.12 -0.85
N TRP A 456 21.00 13.85 -0.23
CA TRP A 456 20.27 14.83 0.55
C TRP A 456 20.27 14.45 2.02
N GLN A 457 20.39 15.42 2.90
CA GLN A 457 20.41 15.19 4.34
C GLN A 457 19.70 16.29 5.12
N GLY A 458 19.17 15.94 6.28
CA GLY A 458 18.55 16.86 7.21
C GLY A 458 18.62 16.32 8.63
N GLN A 459 18.40 17.20 9.60
CA GLN A 459 18.31 16.82 11.01
C GLN A 459 16.97 17.22 11.58
N TRP A 460 16.49 16.42 12.53
CA TRP A 460 15.24 16.67 13.23
C TRP A 460 15.30 16.27 14.69
N SER A 461 14.56 17.01 15.51
CA SER A 461 14.29 16.69 16.91
C SER A 461 12.85 17.10 17.19
N PRO A 462 12.11 16.30 17.98
CA PRO A 462 10.80 16.73 18.42
C PRO A 462 10.97 17.92 19.38
N ASP A 463 9.98 18.82 19.40
CA ASP A 463 9.95 19.95 20.34
C ASP A 463 9.96 19.48 21.80
N THR A 464 9.33 18.33 22.06
CA THR A 464 9.36 17.65 23.36
C THR A 464 9.67 16.18 23.17
N ILE A 465 10.76 15.70 23.79
CA ILE A 465 11.12 14.28 23.78
C ILE A 465 10.08 13.47 24.55
N ARG A 466 9.54 12.42 23.92
CA ARG A 466 8.55 11.50 24.48
C ARG A 466 9.17 10.62 25.57
N THR A 467 9.10 11.10 26.82
CA THR A 467 9.55 10.38 28.03
C THR A 467 8.46 9.53 28.66
N ASP A 468 7.23 9.64 28.17
CA ASP A 468 6.07 8.83 28.52
C ASP A 468 6.16 7.39 27.96
N LEU A 469 6.98 7.18 26.94
CA LEU A 469 7.21 5.88 26.34
C LEU A 469 8.24 5.10 27.19
N PRO A 470 7.97 3.82 27.52
CA PRO A 470 8.93 3.03 28.28
C PRO A 470 10.21 2.83 27.47
N ALA A 471 11.38 3.05 28.12
CA ALA A 471 12.70 2.91 27.49
C ALA A 471 12.93 1.52 26.87
N ASN A 472 12.27 0.50 27.44
CA ASN A 472 12.08 -0.79 26.80
C ASN A 472 10.60 -0.89 26.45
N LEU A 473 10.28 -0.84 25.16
CA LEU A 473 8.98 -1.33 24.70
C LEU A 473 8.84 -2.75 25.26
N THR A 474 7.80 -2.98 26.06
CA THR A 474 7.37 -4.36 26.28
C THR A 474 7.09 -4.89 24.88
N PRO A 475 7.76 -5.97 24.43
CA PRO A 475 7.49 -6.51 23.10
C PRO A 475 5.97 -6.64 22.96
N GLN A 476 5.42 -6.24 21.80
CA GLN A 476 4.03 -6.55 21.51
C GLN A 476 3.83 -8.04 21.85
N PRO A 477 2.77 -8.42 22.59
CA PRO A 477 2.54 -9.83 22.88
C PRO A 477 2.63 -10.64 21.58
N GLY A 478 3.53 -11.64 21.55
CA GLY A 478 3.80 -12.45 20.35
C GLY A 478 4.98 -12.00 19.47
N LEU A 479 5.57 -10.82 19.69
CA LEU A 479 6.76 -10.35 18.97
C LEU A 479 8.01 -11.06 19.47
N CYS A 480 8.65 -11.84 18.60
CA CYS A 480 9.86 -12.59 18.95
C CYS A 480 11.16 -11.85 18.62
N LEU A 481 11.22 -11.11 17.51
CA LEU A 481 12.42 -10.34 17.13
C LEU A 481 12.07 -9.01 16.48
N THR A 482 12.99 -8.06 16.63
CA THR A 482 13.10 -6.83 15.83
C THR A 482 14.42 -6.82 15.08
N VAL A 483 14.56 -5.93 14.09
CA VAL A 483 15.83 -5.73 13.36
C VAL A 483 17.03 -5.52 14.30
N ASP A 484 16.84 -4.82 15.42
CA ASP A 484 17.92 -4.52 16.39
C ASP A 484 18.37 -5.76 17.16
N SER A 485 17.46 -6.71 17.40
CA SER A 485 17.76 -7.94 18.13
C SER A 485 18.56 -8.96 17.33
N LEU A 486 18.61 -8.82 16.00
CA LEU A 486 19.29 -9.76 15.10
C LEU A 486 20.80 -9.88 15.39
N ALA A 487 21.44 -8.77 15.79
CA ALA A 487 22.88 -8.73 16.08
C ALA A 487 23.30 -9.57 17.31
N HIS A 488 22.35 -9.98 18.14
CA HIS A 488 22.60 -10.66 19.41
C HIS A 488 22.13 -12.13 19.44
N LEU A 489 21.72 -12.66 18.28
CA LEU A 489 21.25 -14.03 18.17
C LEU A 489 22.34 -15.07 18.43
N GLN A 490 21.97 -16.13 19.14
CA GLN A 490 22.84 -17.27 19.38
C GLN A 490 22.86 -18.20 18.17
N PRO A 491 23.99 -18.87 17.87
CA PRO A 491 24.03 -19.88 16.82
C PRO A 491 23.16 -21.09 17.17
N ALA A 492 22.61 -21.73 16.14
CA ALA A 492 21.81 -22.94 16.32
C ALA A 492 22.59 -24.08 17.01
N PRO A 493 21.98 -24.76 18.00
CA PRO A 493 22.58 -25.91 18.67
C PRO A 493 22.94 -27.07 17.72
N ALA A 494 23.95 -27.84 18.11
CA ALA A 494 24.48 -28.95 17.32
C ALA A 494 23.48 -30.09 17.03
N TYR A 495 22.36 -30.20 17.77
CA TYR A 495 21.37 -31.25 17.51
C TYR A 495 20.60 -31.03 16.19
N PHE A 496 20.68 -29.85 15.59
CA PHE A 496 20.17 -29.58 14.23
C PHE A 496 21.06 -30.14 13.11
N ALA A 497 22.19 -30.80 13.42
CA ALA A 497 23.15 -31.29 12.42
C ALA A 497 22.58 -32.30 11.41
N ASN A 498 21.51 -33.04 11.76
CA ASN A 498 20.85 -33.99 10.85
C ASN A 498 19.66 -33.39 10.09
N SER A 499 19.40 -32.10 10.28
CA SER A 499 18.32 -31.38 9.62
C SER A 499 18.77 -30.82 8.28
N LYS A 500 17.85 -30.68 7.34
CA LYS A 500 18.12 -30.18 5.99
C LYS A 500 17.32 -28.91 5.69
N ALA A 501 17.87 -28.06 4.84
CA ALA A 501 17.15 -26.94 4.25
C ALA A 501 17.42 -26.82 2.75
N LEU A 502 16.38 -26.48 2.00
CA LEU A 502 16.42 -26.20 0.57
C LEU A 502 16.45 -24.70 0.37
N PHE A 503 17.39 -24.23 -0.44
CA PHE A 503 17.58 -22.82 -0.75
C PHE A 503 17.52 -22.58 -2.25
N TYR A 504 16.90 -21.47 -2.63
CA TYR A 504 17.05 -20.85 -3.93
C TYR A 504 18.19 -19.83 -3.88
N GLU A 505 19.27 -20.10 -4.60
CA GLU A 505 20.50 -19.32 -4.55
C GLU A 505 21.14 -19.18 -5.94
N LYS A 506 22.07 -18.23 -6.06
CA LYS A 506 22.91 -18.11 -7.25
C LYS A 506 24.06 -19.12 -7.14
N LEU A 507 24.05 -20.14 -7.99
CA LEU A 507 25.03 -21.21 -7.99
C LEU A 507 26.37 -20.69 -8.54
N ALA A 508 27.43 -20.80 -7.74
CA ALA A 508 28.77 -20.38 -8.16
C ALA A 508 29.33 -21.20 -9.33
N GLU A 509 28.89 -22.45 -9.45
CA GLU A 509 29.35 -23.41 -10.47
C GLU A 509 28.88 -23.08 -11.88
N THR A 510 27.64 -22.60 -12.00
CA THR A 510 26.99 -22.30 -13.29
C THR A 510 26.81 -20.82 -13.52
N GLY A 511 26.87 -20.00 -12.46
CA GLY A 511 26.49 -18.58 -12.48
C GLY A 511 24.99 -18.35 -12.59
N THR A 512 24.18 -19.41 -12.61
CA THR A 512 22.72 -19.36 -12.74
C THR A 512 22.05 -19.50 -11.38
N TRP A 513 20.81 -19.04 -11.27
CA TRP A 513 20.00 -19.31 -10.08
C TRP A 513 19.47 -20.75 -10.12
N GLY A 514 19.41 -21.40 -8.96
CA GLY A 514 18.96 -22.79 -8.85
C GLY A 514 18.69 -23.18 -7.42
N LEU A 515 18.36 -24.46 -7.23
CA LEU A 515 18.04 -25.02 -5.92
C LEU A 515 19.22 -25.82 -5.38
N ALA A 516 19.59 -25.54 -4.14
CA ALA A 516 20.63 -26.25 -3.41
C ALA A 516 20.11 -26.72 -2.05
N LEU A 517 20.46 -27.95 -1.69
CA LEU A 517 20.11 -28.57 -0.42
C LEU A 517 21.32 -28.58 0.50
N TYR A 518 21.14 -28.19 1.75
CA TYR A 518 22.18 -28.12 2.77
C TYR A 518 21.76 -28.85 4.05
N ASN A 519 22.75 -29.26 4.85
CA ASN A 519 22.51 -29.47 6.27
C ASN A 519 22.40 -28.11 6.98
N LEU A 520 21.65 -28.02 8.08
CA LEU A 520 21.46 -26.74 8.80
C LEU A 520 22.74 -26.19 9.45
N ASP A 521 23.80 -26.98 9.56
CA ASP A 521 25.13 -26.53 9.99
C ASP A 521 25.97 -25.91 8.84
N GLY A 522 25.40 -25.80 7.63
CA GLY A 522 26.05 -25.29 6.43
C GLY A 522 26.88 -26.33 5.68
N SER A 523 26.98 -27.56 6.19
CA SER A 523 27.70 -28.65 5.52
C SER A 523 26.82 -29.37 4.48
N GLY A 524 27.42 -30.31 3.75
CA GLY A 524 26.66 -31.24 2.91
C GLY A 524 25.93 -30.62 1.72
N ARG A 525 26.36 -29.44 1.25
CA ARG A 525 25.75 -28.75 0.11
C ARG A 525 25.67 -29.67 -1.11
N GLN A 526 24.47 -29.81 -1.65
CA GLN A 526 24.15 -30.56 -2.87
C GLN A 526 23.32 -29.68 -3.79
N VAL A 527 23.80 -29.42 -5.01
CA VAL A 527 22.99 -28.77 -6.05
C VAL A 527 21.91 -29.76 -6.48
N VAL A 528 20.65 -29.37 -6.30
CA VAL A 528 19.48 -30.18 -6.72
C VAL A 528 19.23 -29.99 -8.20
N THR A 529 19.22 -28.73 -8.66
CA THR A 529 19.03 -28.41 -10.07
C THR A 529 19.57 -27.02 -10.39
N ALA A 530 20.15 -26.88 -11.59
CA ALA A 530 20.53 -25.58 -12.14
C ALA A 530 19.36 -25.05 -12.98
N ASN A 531 18.92 -23.83 -12.71
CA ASN A 531 17.76 -23.20 -13.36
C ASN A 531 16.38 -23.77 -12.99
N GLY A 532 16.20 -24.18 -11.74
CA GLY A 532 14.89 -24.46 -11.14
C GLY A 532 14.60 -23.49 -9.99
N ASN A 533 13.32 -23.27 -9.68
CA ASN A 533 12.86 -22.40 -8.60
C ASN A 533 11.54 -22.89 -7.99
N TRP A 534 11.02 -22.17 -6.98
CA TRP A 534 9.80 -22.55 -6.22
C TRP A 534 9.82 -24.01 -5.77
N GLY A 535 10.94 -24.38 -5.15
CA GLY A 535 11.18 -25.74 -4.70
C GLY A 535 10.39 -26.05 -3.44
N ALA A 536 10.01 -27.31 -3.24
CA ALA A 536 9.50 -27.78 -1.96
C ALA A 536 10.03 -29.17 -1.65
N LEU A 537 10.49 -29.34 -0.41
CA LEU A 537 10.97 -30.61 0.09
C LEU A 537 9.80 -31.50 0.54
N SER A 538 9.84 -32.78 0.19
CA SER A 538 8.79 -33.73 0.56
C SER A 538 8.72 -33.92 2.08
N PRO A 539 7.55 -34.33 2.60
CA PRO A 539 7.34 -34.74 3.99
C PRO A 539 8.48 -35.51 4.67
N GLU A 540 9.02 -36.50 3.96
CA GLU A 540 10.08 -37.38 4.43
C GLU A 540 11.51 -36.87 4.12
N GLY A 541 11.65 -35.73 3.43
CA GLY A 541 12.94 -35.10 3.17
C GLY A 541 13.80 -35.78 2.11
N ASN A 542 13.22 -36.66 1.29
CA ASN A 542 13.95 -37.46 0.30
C ASN A 542 13.70 -37.02 -1.15
N THR A 543 12.68 -36.19 -1.41
CA THR A 543 12.31 -35.74 -2.76
C THR A 543 12.13 -34.24 -2.76
N VAL A 544 12.61 -33.56 -3.79
CA VAL A 544 12.36 -32.14 -4.03
C VAL A 544 11.45 -32.03 -5.24
N VAL A 545 10.32 -31.33 -5.09
CA VAL A 545 9.51 -30.88 -6.23
C VAL A 545 9.91 -29.45 -6.57
N TYR A 546 9.93 -29.08 -7.84
CA TYR A 546 10.26 -27.72 -8.25
C TYR A 546 9.65 -27.33 -9.60
N SER A 547 9.60 -26.03 -9.87
CA SER A 547 9.25 -25.47 -11.18
C SER A 547 10.50 -25.38 -12.05
N ALA A 548 10.52 -26.10 -13.16
CA ALA A 548 11.62 -26.09 -14.12
C ALA A 548 11.51 -24.92 -15.12
N GLN A 549 12.59 -24.65 -15.85
CA GLN A 549 12.63 -23.61 -16.91
C GLN A 549 11.58 -23.79 -18.01
N ASP A 550 11.17 -25.03 -18.28
CA ASP A 550 10.10 -25.32 -19.24
C ASP A 550 8.68 -25.08 -18.67
N ASN A 551 8.59 -24.56 -17.44
CA ASN A 551 7.36 -24.37 -16.65
C ASN A 551 6.68 -25.69 -16.26
N GLY A 552 7.34 -26.83 -16.48
CA GLY A 552 6.93 -28.13 -15.98
C GLY A 552 7.24 -28.26 -14.50
N ILE A 553 6.45 -29.07 -13.80
CA ILE A 553 6.75 -29.46 -12.43
C ILE A 553 7.62 -30.72 -12.47
N HIS A 554 8.76 -30.68 -11.80
CA HIS A 554 9.73 -31.78 -11.75
C HIS A 554 9.89 -32.31 -10.33
N LEU A 555 10.23 -33.59 -10.22
CA LEU A 555 10.56 -34.26 -8.96
C LEU A 555 11.98 -34.81 -9.06
N VAL A 556 12.82 -34.45 -8.08
CA VAL A 556 14.19 -34.96 -7.95
C VAL A 556 14.29 -35.76 -6.67
N ASP A 557 14.67 -37.03 -6.79
CA ASP A 557 15.07 -37.83 -5.64
C ASP A 557 16.44 -37.35 -5.14
N VAL A 558 16.52 -36.97 -3.87
CA VAL A 558 17.69 -36.32 -3.26
C VAL A 558 18.91 -37.25 -3.26
N ASN A 559 18.73 -38.56 -3.14
CA ASN A 559 19.84 -39.50 -2.98
C ASN A 559 20.41 -39.95 -4.33
N SER A 560 19.56 -40.29 -5.27
CA SER A 560 19.92 -40.77 -6.60
C SER A 560 20.14 -39.64 -7.61
N GLN A 561 19.64 -38.43 -7.32
CA GLN A 561 19.59 -37.29 -8.24
C GLN A 561 18.84 -37.60 -9.54
N THR A 562 17.88 -38.52 -9.47
CA THR A 562 17.03 -38.84 -10.62
C THR A 562 15.96 -37.77 -10.73
N ASP A 563 15.95 -37.06 -11.87
CA ASP A 563 14.93 -36.07 -12.21
C ASP A 563 13.81 -36.70 -13.02
N GLN A 564 12.56 -36.40 -12.65
CA GLN A 564 11.36 -36.86 -13.32
C GLN A 564 10.39 -35.71 -13.55
N VAL A 565 9.91 -35.56 -14.79
CA VAL A 565 8.83 -34.64 -15.15
C VAL A 565 7.48 -35.16 -14.65
N LEU A 566 6.74 -34.32 -13.93
CA LEU A 566 5.35 -34.58 -13.57
C LEU A 566 4.44 -34.27 -14.76
N GLN A 567 3.92 -35.33 -15.39
CA GLN A 567 3.13 -35.19 -16.61
C GLN A 567 1.86 -34.35 -16.36
N ASN A 568 1.54 -33.45 -17.30
CA ASN A 568 0.36 -32.59 -17.29
C ASN A 568 0.28 -31.55 -16.15
N ALA A 569 1.36 -31.33 -15.40
CA ALA A 569 1.41 -30.34 -14.33
C ALA A 569 2.42 -29.24 -14.68
N PHE A 570 1.95 -28.00 -14.69
CA PHE A 570 2.74 -26.83 -15.08
C PHE A 570 2.42 -25.66 -14.16
N GLY A 571 3.43 -25.07 -13.53
CA GLY A 571 3.19 -24.03 -12.54
C GLY A 571 4.31 -23.88 -11.51
N PHE A 572 4.00 -23.15 -10.44
CA PHE A 572 4.90 -22.76 -9.36
C PHE A 572 4.16 -22.78 -8.00
N ASP A 573 4.80 -22.30 -6.92
CA ASP A 573 4.25 -22.26 -5.54
C ASP A 573 3.69 -23.62 -5.12
N ILE A 574 4.58 -24.62 -5.09
CA ILE A 574 4.23 -26.04 -4.99
C ILE A 574 4.25 -26.49 -3.53
N HIS A 575 3.19 -27.15 -3.08
CA HIS A 575 3.06 -27.64 -1.71
C HIS A 575 2.69 -29.11 -1.68
N TRP A 576 3.46 -29.90 -0.93
CA TRP A 576 3.18 -31.31 -0.71
C TRP A 576 1.99 -31.52 0.23
N SER A 577 1.17 -32.50 -0.10
CA SER A 577 0.23 -33.09 0.87
C SER A 577 0.98 -33.76 2.03
N PRO A 578 0.38 -33.86 3.24
CA PRO A 578 1.08 -34.38 4.42
C PRO A 578 1.53 -35.83 4.28
N ASP A 579 0.83 -36.60 3.44
CA ASP A 579 1.12 -38.01 3.12
C ASP A 579 2.09 -38.20 1.93
N GLY A 580 2.48 -37.11 1.25
CA GLY A 580 3.41 -37.13 0.13
C GLY A 580 2.83 -37.71 -1.17
N THR A 581 1.52 -37.93 -1.28
CA THR A 581 0.91 -38.58 -2.45
C THR A 581 0.39 -37.60 -3.50
N GLN A 582 0.17 -36.36 -3.10
CA GLN A 582 -0.35 -35.27 -3.91
C GLN A 582 0.47 -34.00 -3.73
N ILE A 583 0.39 -33.13 -4.74
CA ILE A 583 0.87 -31.76 -4.68
C ILE A 583 -0.28 -30.79 -4.96
N ALA A 584 -0.22 -29.61 -4.36
CA ALA A 584 -0.95 -28.43 -4.78
C ALA A 584 0.02 -27.45 -5.43
N TYR A 585 -0.43 -26.69 -6.42
CA TYR A 585 0.41 -25.71 -7.10
C TYR A 585 -0.44 -24.62 -7.77
N ILE A 586 0.21 -23.51 -8.12
CA ILE A 586 -0.38 -22.43 -8.90
C ILE A 586 0.00 -22.59 -10.38
N GLY A 587 -1.00 -22.63 -11.26
CA GLY A 587 -0.81 -22.84 -12.70
C GLY A 587 -1.74 -21.98 -13.56
N MET A 588 -1.77 -22.25 -14.86
CA MET A 588 -2.70 -21.60 -15.79
C MET A 588 -3.85 -22.55 -16.14
N GLY A 589 -5.10 -22.09 -16.03
CA GLY A 589 -6.29 -22.91 -16.28
C GLY A 589 -7.49 -22.10 -16.74
N ASN A 590 -8.23 -22.61 -17.74
CA ASN A 590 -9.47 -22.01 -18.26
C ASN A 590 -9.38 -20.53 -18.69
N GLY A 591 -8.21 -20.06 -19.13
CA GLY A 591 -7.99 -18.65 -19.50
C GLY A 591 -7.62 -17.74 -18.32
N THR A 592 -7.66 -18.27 -17.10
CA THR A 592 -7.28 -17.60 -15.85
C THR A 592 -5.80 -17.82 -15.56
N ILE A 593 -5.09 -16.74 -15.22
CA ILE A 593 -3.68 -16.78 -14.79
C ILE A 593 -3.59 -17.07 -13.28
N ASN A 594 -2.64 -17.90 -12.86
CA ASN A 594 -2.35 -18.20 -11.46
C ASN A 594 -3.57 -18.72 -10.68
N SER A 595 -4.08 -19.87 -11.12
CA SER A 595 -5.14 -20.63 -10.46
C SER A 595 -4.57 -21.78 -9.63
N ALA A 596 -5.25 -22.19 -8.56
CA ALA A 596 -4.85 -23.34 -7.77
C ALA A 596 -5.24 -24.67 -8.43
N PHE A 597 -4.33 -25.63 -8.35
CA PHE A 597 -4.48 -26.99 -8.86
C PHE A 597 -4.08 -28.01 -7.79
N ILE A 598 -4.63 -29.22 -7.94
CA ILE A 598 -4.18 -30.41 -7.23
C ILE A 598 -3.81 -31.47 -8.27
N ALA A 599 -2.71 -32.19 -8.04
CA ALA A 599 -2.28 -33.33 -8.85
C ALA A 599 -1.71 -34.43 -7.97
N LYS A 600 -1.81 -35.69 -8.43
CA LYS A 600 -1.03 -36.79 -7.85
C LYS A 600 0.42 -36.71 -8.31
N VAL A 601 1.32 -37.23 -7.49
CA VAL A 601 2.77 -37.25 -7.76
C VAL A 601 3.17 -38.15 -8.94
N ASP A 602 2.23 -38.97 -9.44
CA ASP A 602 2.39 -39.74 -10.68
C ASP A 602 1.95 -38.98 -11.94
N GLY A 603 1.50 -37.72 -11.79
CA GLY A 603 1.01 -36.86 -12.88
C GLY A 603 -0.44 -37.13 -13.28
N SER A 604 -1.13 -38.02 -12.56
CA SER A 604 -2.55 -38.28 -12.76
C SER A 604 -3.44 -37.34 -11.94
N GLN A 605 -4.73 -37.29 -12.29
CA GLN A 605 -5.76 -36.54 -11.56
C GLN A 605 -5.47 -35.04 -11.38
N VAL A 606 -4.76 -34.44 -12.34
CA VAL A 606 -4.60 -32.99 -12.42
C VAL A 606 -5.98 -32.34 -12.54
N ARG A 607 -6.31 -31.46 -11.61
CA ARG A 607 -7.57 -30.70 -11.64
C ARG A 607 -7.36 -29.30 -11.09
N GLN A 608 -7.97 -28.34 -11.77
CA GLN A 608 -8.12 -26.97 -11.28
C GLN A 608 -9.18 -26.96 -10.18
N ILE A 609 -8.90 -26.29 -9.06
CA ILE A 609 -9.80 -26.23 -7.90
C ILE A 609 -10.38 -24.83 -7.66
N SER A 610 -9.83 -23.81 -8.30
CA SER A 610 -10.29 -22.42 -8.28
C SER A 610 -9.87 -21.67 -9.55
N ASP A 611 -10.51 -20.54 -9.85
CA ASP A 611 -10.27 -19.72 -11.05
C ASP A 611 -10.29 -18.21 -10.79
N TRP A 612 -9.91 -17.76 -9.57
CA TRP A 612 -10.05 -16.36 -9.16
C TRP A 612 -8.87 -15.45 -9.50
N SER A 613 -7.87 -15.97 -10.22
CA SER A 613 -6.63 -15.31 -10.61
C SER A 613 -5.70 -14.90 -9.47
N TYR A 614 -4.40 -14.90 -9.76
CA TYR A 614 -3.33 -14.41 -8.87
C TYR A 614 -3.32 -15.06 -7.47
N GLU A 615 -3.76 -16.31 -7.38
CA GLU A 615 -3.86 -17.07 -6.14
C GLU A 615 -2.48 -17.53 -5.66
N THR A 616 -2.37 -17.84 -4.37
CA THR A 616 -1.18 -18.46 -3.75
C THR A 616 -1.61 -19.58 -2.82
N ILE A 617 -0.84 -20.66 -2.76
CA ILE A 617 -1.13 -21.79 -1.87
C ILE A 617 -0.59 -21.48 -0.47
N ILE A 618 -1.40 -21.71 0.56
CA ILE A 618 -0.96 -21.59 1.95
C ILE A 618 -0.34 -22.91 2.40
N SER A 619 -1.12 -23.99 2.39
CA SER A 619 -0.67 -25.39 2.54
C SER A 619 -1.86 -26.33 2.64
N TRP A 620 -1.59 -27.63 2.69
CA TRP A 620 -2.57 -28.63 3.10
C TRP A 620 -2.79 -28.60 4.61
N SER A 621 -4.02 -28.85 5.03
CA SER A 621 -4.33 -29.22 6.42
C SER A 621 -3.53 -30.45 6.87
N PRO A 622 -3.19 -30.59 8.17
CA PRO A 622 -2.36 -31.70 8.65
C PRO A 622 -2.94 -33.10 8.39
N ASP A 623 -4.26 -33.22 8.30
CA ASP A 623 -4.96 -34.46 7.98
C ASP A 623 -5.13 -34.70 6.47
N GLY A 624 -4.72 -33.75 5.62
CA GLY A 624 -4.80 -33.80 4.16
C GLY A 624 -6.21 -33.65 3.59
N THR A 625 -7.23 -33.35 4.41
CA THR A 625 -8.62 -33.27 3.96
C THR A 625 -8.96 -31.94 3.28
N GLN A 626 -8.25 -30.88 3.67
CA GLN A 626 -8.40 -29.53 3.16
C GLN A 626 -7.10 -28.98 2.59
N LEU A 627 -7.22 -28.12 1.58
CA LEU A 627 -6.16 -27.25 1.08
C LEU A 627 -6.50 -25.79 1.38
N TYR A 628 -5.59 -25.05 2.00
CA TYR A 628 -5.72 -23.61 2.21
C TYR A 628 -4.99 -22.84 1.11
N PHE A 629 -5.62 -21.79 0.60
CA PHE A 629 -5.06 -20.91 -0.40
C PHE A 629 -5.54 -19.48 -0.17
N ALA A 630 -4.78 -18.51 -0.66
CA ALA A 630 -5.11 -17.10 -0.56
C ALA A 630 -5.31 -16.46 -1.93
N VAL A 631 -6.25 -15.53 -1.99
CA VAL A 631 -6.61 -14.80 -3.21
C VAL A 631 -6.44 -13.30 -2.96
N PRO A 632 -5.81 -12.55 -3.87
CA PRO A 632 -5.71 -11.11 -3.74
C PRO A 632 -7.09 -10.46 -3.57
N PHE A 633 -7.13 -9.49 -2.67
CA PHE A 633 -8.34 -8.78 -2.28
C PHE A 633 -8.05 -7.26 -2.31
N THR A 634 -9.09 -6.42 -2.47
CA THR A 634 -8.98 -4.93 -2.53
C THR A 634 -7.89 -4.41 -3.47
N GLY A 635 -7.86 -4.88 -4.72
CA GLY A 635 -6.84 -4.45 -5.70
C GLY A 635 -5.42 -4.89 -5.34
N GLY A 636 -5.29 -5.96 -4.55
CA GLY A 636 -4.00 -6.49 -4.08
C GLY A 636 -3.57 -5.97 -2.71
N THR A 637 -4.35 -5.15 -2.01
CA THR A 637 -3.95 -4.59 -0.71
C THR A 637 -4.26 -5.48 0.50
N ALA A 638 -4.98 -6.58 0.28
CA ALA A 638 -5.31 -7.59 1.29
C ALA A 638 -5.43 -8.97 0.63
N TRP A 639 -5.64 -10.02 1.41
CA TRP A 639 -5.75 -11.40 0.91
C TRP A 639 -6.90 -12.14 1.59
N LYS A 640 -7.77 -12.79 0.82
CA LYS A 640 -8.79 -13.69 1.37
C LYS A 640 -8.23 -15.09 1.47
N VAL A 641 -8.42 -15.71 2.62
CA VAL A 641 -8.05 -17.10 2.87
C VAL A 641 -9.26 -17.99 2.63
N TYR A 642 -9.07 -19.02 1.81
CA TYR A 642 -10.05 -20.06 1.54
C TYR A 642 -9.52 -21.41 2.00
N SER A 643 -10.44 -22.29 2.37
CA SER A 643 -10.17 -23.73 2.44
C SER A 643 -10.92 -24.44 1.33
N TYR A 644 -10.29 -25.43 0.71
CA TYR A 644 -10.88 -26.33 -0.26
C TYR A 644 -10.98 -27.73 0.33
N GLU A 645 -12.19 -28.23 0.51
CA GLU A 645 -12.43 -29.61 0.97
C GLU A 645 -12.24 -30.58 -0.21
N VAL A 646 -11.22 -31.43 -0.11
CA VAL A 646 -10.71 -32.22 -1.25
C VAL A 646 -11.73 -33.24 -1.75
N ALA A 647 -12.49 -33.84 -0.82
CA ALA A 647 -13.45 -34.92 -1.10
C ALA A 647 -14.76 -34.41 -1.72
N SER A 648 -15.31 -33.30 -1.22
CA SER A 648 -16.54 -32.70 -1.76
C SER A 648 -16.26 -31.77 -2.94
N GLY A 649 -15.03 -31.27 -3.05
CA GLY A 649 -14.64 -30.29 -4.04
C GLY A 649 -15.17 -28.88 -3.78
N THR A 650 -15.47 -28.55 -2.53
CA THR A 650 -16.09 -27.27 -2.14
C THR A 650 -15.06 -26.32 -1.53
N ALA A 651 -14.99 -25.09 -2.04
CA ALA A 651 -14.23 -24.01 -1.44
C ALA A 651 -15.10 -23.20 -0.44
N GLN A 652 -14.51 -22.78 0.67
CA GLN A 652 -15.14 -21.93 1.68
C GLN A 652 -14.18 -20.80 2.08
N GLU A 653 -14.67 -19.56 2.03
CA GLU A 653 -13.95 -18.39 2.59
C GLU A 653 -13.85 -18.55 4.12
N ARG A 654 -12.66 -18.32 4.67
CA ARG A 654 -12.39 -18.40 6.10
C ARG A 654 -12.32 -17.02 6.72
N PHE A 655 -11.38 -16.18 6.26
CA PHE A 655 -11.15 -14.83 6.77
C PHE A 655 -10.32 -14.00 5.79
N THR A 656 -10.07 -12.73 6.12
CA THR A 656 -9.23 -11.81 5.35
C THR A 656 -7.99 -11.41 6.13
N ILE A 657 -6.83 -11.39 5.46
CA ILE A 657 -5.57 -10.81 5.92
C ILE A 657 -5.45 -9.41 5.34
N GLU A 658 -5.69 -8.39 6.15
CA GLU A 658 -5.69 -6.98 5.72
C GLU A 658 -4.28 -6.37 5.71
N ASN A 659 -3.40 -6.84 6.60
CA ASN A 659 -2.04 -6.33 6.76
C ASN A 659 -0.98 -7.10 5.94
N GLY A 660 -1.40 -7.88 4.93
CA GLY A 660 -0.49 -8.63 4.06
C GLY A 660 0.19 -7.75 3.01
N THR A 661 1.35 -8.19 2.50
CA THR A 661 2.04 -7.54 1.38
C THR A 661 1.18 -7.52 0.12
N PRO A 662 1.18 -6.42 -0.67
CA PRO A 662 0.51 -6.39 -1.96
C PRO A 662 1.27 -7.10 -3.09
N LYS A 663 2.46 -7.63 -2.83
CA LYS A 663 3.28 -8.34 -3.82
C LYS A 663 2.96 -9.83 -3.83
N PHE A 664 3.57 -10.57 -2.92
CA PHE A 664 3.43 -12.01 -2.80
C PHE A 664 3.44 -12.37 -1.33
N LEU A 665 2.29 -12.85 -0.84
CA LEU A 665 2.02 -13.07 0.59
C LEU A 665 3.00 -14.06 1.24
N ASN A 666 3.52 -15.01 0.45
CA ASN A 666 4.32 -16.16 0.88
C ASN A 666 3.77 -16.82 2.17
N PRO A 667 2.49 -17.24 2.17
CA PRO A 667 1.86 -17.77 3.36
C PRO A 667 2.25 -19.23 3.60
N LYS A 668 2.46 -19.63 4.86
CA LYS A 668 2.80 -21.01 5.22
C LYS A 668 2.04 -21.46 6.46
N LEU A 669 1.36 -22.60 6.36
CA LEU A 669 0.63 -23.21 7.48
C LEU A 669 1.60 -23.95 8.42
N SER A 670 1.39 -23.81 9.72
CA SER A 670 2.11 -24.59 10.73
C SER A 670 1.73 -26.08 10.66
N PRO A 671 2.63 -27.01 11.04
CA PRO A 671 2.38 -28.45 10.91
C PRO A 671 1.22 -28.98 11.74
N ASP A 672 0.85 -28.27 12.80
CA ASP A 672 -0.30 -28.57 13.66
C ASP A 672 -1.61 -27.96 13.12
N GLY A 673 -1.56 -27.20 12.02
CA GLY A 673 -2.72 -26.59 11.37
C GLY A 673 -3.31 -25.40 12.12
N ASN A 674 -2.59 -24.87 13.11
CA ASN A 674 -3.12 -23.82 13.98
C ASN A 674 -2.78 -22.41 13.53
N TRP A 675 -1.66 -22.21 12.82
CA TRP A 675 -1.11 -20.90 12.51
C TRP A 675 -0.76 -20.77 11.04
N ILE A 676 -0.99 -19.59 10.47
CA ILE A 676 -0.51 -19.20 9.15
C ILE A 676 0.52 -18.10 9.35
N ALA A 677 1.75 -18.34 8.90
CA ALA A 677 2.79 -17.34 8.82
C ALA A 677 2.72 -16.62 7.47
N TYR A 678 2.83 -15.30 7.43
CA TYR A 678 2.74 -14.54 6.19
C TYR A 678 3.47 -13.19 6.25
N ARG A 679 3.87 -12.68 5.08
CA ARG A 679 4.61 -11.41 4.97
C ARG A 679 3.69 -10.19 5.12
N GLY A 680 4.16 -9.23 5.91
CA GLY A 680 3.46 -7.99 6.20
C GLY A 680 3.41 -7.00 5.02
N ARG A 681 2.52 -6.01 5.13
CA ARG A 681 2.26 -4.97 4.14
C ARG A 681 3.51 -4.19 3.70
N ASP A 682 4.47 -4.05 4.61
CA ASP A 682 5.75 -3.39 4.41
C ASP A 682 6.77 -4.22 3.59
N ASN A 683 6.43 -5.46 3.19
CA ASN A 683 7.33 -6.43 2.55
C ASN A 683 8.53 -6.88 3.40
N SER A 684 8.54 -6.58 4.69
CA SER A 684 9.71 -6.75 5.56
C SER A 684 9.37 -7.47 6.87
N SER A 685 8.15 -7.32 7.35
CA SER A 685 7.65 -7.94 8.58
C SER A 685 7.07 -9.34 8.35
N LEU A 686 7.01 -10.14 9.41
CA LEU A 686 6.36 -11.45 9.45
C LEU A 686 5.27 -11.45 10.51
N TYR A 687 4.09 -11.92 10.14
CA TYR A 687 2.93 -12.06 11.03
C TYR A 687 2.53 -13.52 11.18
N LEU A 688 1.89 -13.83 12.31
CA LEU A 688 1.14 -15.06 12.51
C LEU A 688 -0.35 -14.72 12.66
N VAL A 689 -1.21 -15.61 12.16
CA VAL A 689 -2.66 -15.57 12.38
C VAL A 689 -3.18 -16.98 12.58
N ARG A 690 -4.20 -17.18 13.42
CA ARG A 690 -4.84 -18.49 13.55
C ARG A 690 -5.54 -18.88 12.25
N THR A 691 -5.71 -20.17 12.00
CA THR A 691 -6.44 -20.67 10.81
C THR A 691 -7.92 -20.30 10.78
N ASP A 692 -8.49 -19.84 11.89
CA ASP A 692 -9.83 -19.27 11.98
C ASP A 692 -9.86 -17.74 11.82
N GLY A 693 -8.70 -17.10 11.61
CA GLY A 693 -8.53 -15.66 11.47
C GLY A 693 -8.38 -14.89 12.78
N SER A 694 -8.50 -15.56 13.94
CA SER A 694 -8.28 -14.94 15.24
C SER A 694 -6.79 -14.75 15.53
N ASP A 695 -6.47 -13.94 16.54
CA ASP A 695 -5.12 -13.79 17.07
C ASP A 695 -4.06 -13.52 15.99
N MET A 696 -4.30 -12.44 15.24
CA MET A 696 -3.33 -11.90 14.29
C MET A 696 -2.33 -11.01 15.03
N HIS A 697 -1.05 -11.36 14.99
CA HIS A 697 -0.02 -10.60 15.66
C HIS A 697 1.31 -10.62 14.89
N LEU A 698 2.11 -9.59 15.14
CA LEU A 698 3.43 -9.42 14.56
C LEU A 698 4.43 -10.37 15.24
N LEU A 699 5.13 -11.18 14.46
CA LEU A 699 6.17 -12.09 14.94
C LEU A 699 7.58 -11.48 14.77
N LEU A 700 7.82 -10.84 13.62
CA LEU A 700 9.08 -10.16 13.29
C LEU A 700 8.78 -8.76 12.73
N ASP A 701 9.35 -7.73 13.35
CA ASP A 701 9.16 -6.34 12.95
C ASP A 701 10.29 -5.86 12.02
N ASN A 702 9.93 -5.52 10.78
CA ASN A 702 10.80 -4.91 9.77
C ASN A 702 12.17 -5.58 9.61
N ALA A 703 12.21 -6.91 9.58
CA ALA A 703 13.45 -7.70 9.59
C ALA A 703 13.95 -8.09 8.18
N GLY A 704 13.30 -7.62 7.12
CA GLY A 704 13.67 -7.93 5.73
C GLY A 704 13.23 -9.32 5.29
N VAL A 705 12.08 -9.80 5.76
CA VAL A 705 11.61 -11.17 5.52
C VAL A 705 11.36 -11.42 4.02
N VAL A 706 12.01 -12.45 3.47
CA VAL A 706 11.89 -12.85 2.06
C VAL A 706 11.47 -14.31 1.87
N GLY A 707 11.92 -15.23 2.72
CA GLY A 707 11.58 -16.67 2.69
C GLY A 707 11.06 -17.13 4.03
N VAL A 708 10.07 -18.03 4.04
CA VAL A 708 9.40 -18.52 5.25
C VAL A 708 9.09 -20.00 5.03
N GLU A 709 9.49 -20.87 5.98
CA GLU A 709 9.19 -22.30 5.91
C GLU A 709 9.00 -22.94 7.28
N TRP A 710 8.01 -23.81 7.41
CA TRP A 710 7.80 -24.59 8.62
C TRP A 710 8.46 -25.96 8.52
N SER A 711 9.14 -26.37 9.59
CA SER A 711 9.52 -27.76 9.82
C SER A 711 8.37 -28.54 10.44
N ARG A 712 8.31 -29.86 10.24
CA ARG A 712 7.32 -30.74 10.88
C ARG A 712 7.35 -30.73 12.42
N SER A 713 8.51 -30.46 13.00
CA SER A 713 8.69 -30.27 14.46
C SER A 713 8.20 -28.91 14.97
N GLY A 714 7.62 -28.08 14.09
CA GLY A 714 7.02 -26.79 14.40
C GLY A 714 8.05 -25.68 14.62
N TRP A 715 9.23 -25.79 14.02
CA TRP A 715 10.17 -24.67 13.91
C TRP A 715 9.86 -23.89 12.64
N LEU A 716 9.98 -22.58 12.70
CA LEU A 716 9.80 -21.66 11.59
C LEU A 716 11.16 -21.15 11.14
N GLY A 717 11.59 -21.53 9.94
CA GLY A 717 12.77 -20.96 9.28
C GLY A 717 12.40 -19.71 8.51
N VAL A 718 13.22 -18.67 8.60
CA VAL A 718 12.98 -17.39 7.95
C VAL A 718 14.27 -16.87 7.32
N SER A 719 14.21 -16.53 6.02
CA SER A 719 15.27 -15.78 5.32
C SER A 719 15.04 -14.28 5.49
N LEU A 720 16.07 -13.58 5.95
CA LEU A 720 16.08 -12.14 6.22
C LEU A 720 17.10 -11.47 5.28
N ARG A 721 16.63 -10.65 4.34
CA ARG A 721 17.47 -9.90 3.39
C ARG A 721 17.54 -8.43 3.80
N GLN A 722 18.75 -7.94 4.04
CA GLN A 722 18.97 -6.53 4.32
C GLN A 722 19.02 -5.73 3.01
N ALA A 723 18.52 -4.49 3.01
CA ALA A 723 18.34 -3.67 1.81
C ALA A 723 19.61 -3.43 0.95
N ASN A 724 20.80 -3.60 1.52
CA ASN A 724 22.10 -3.39 0.86
C ASN A 724 22.94 -4.67 0.71
N SER A 725 22.32 -5.85 0.84
CA SER A 725 23.00 -7.14 0.74
C SER A 725 22.20 -8.11 -0.14
N ASP A 726 22.88 -8.75 -1.09
CA ASP A 726 22.33 -9.92 -1.80
C ASP A 726 22.35 -11.17 -0.91
N GLU A 727 23.08 -11.14 0.20
CA GLU A 727 23.15 -12.22 1.19
C GLU A 727 21.98 -12.13 2.18
N SER A 728 21.40 -13.29 2.47
CA SER A 728 20.27 -13.44 3.40
C SER A 728 20.75 -14.12 4.68
N MET A 729 20.37 -13.59 5.84
CA MET A 729 20.54 -14.23 7.14
C MET A 729 19.38 -15.20 7.36
N ILE A 730 19.67 -16.42 7.82
CA ILE A 730 18.64 -17.41 8.11
C ILE A 730 18.48 -17.57 9.62
N VAL A 731 17.24 -17.47 10.10
CA VAL A 731 16.90 -17.66 11.51
C VAL A 731 15.90 -18.80 11.67
N LEU A 732 16.04 -19.57 12.75
CA LEU A 732 15.05 -20.54 13.22
C LEU A 732 14.32 -19.96 14.42
N ILE A 733 13.00 -20.02 14.39
CA ILE A 733 12.13 -19.47 15.42
C ILE A 733 11.19 -20.57 15.89
N LYS A 734 11.10 -20.76 17.21
CA LYS A 734 9.98 -21.44 17.85
C LYS A 734 9.02 -20.34 18.33
N PRO A 735 7.87 -20.14 17.66
CA PRO A 735 6.96 -19.04 18.02
C PRO A 735 6.46 -19.15 19.46
N ASP A 736 6.19 -20.38 19.91
CA ASP A 736 5.85 -20.66 21.30
C ASP A 736 7.06 -20.41 22.20
N GLY A 737 7.05 -19.28 22.89
CA GLY A 737 8.12 -18.88 23.82
C GLY A 737 9.29 -18.13 23.18
N CYS A 738 9.23 -17.82 21.89
CA CYS A 738 10.23 -17.03 21.17
C CYS A 738 11.66 -17.54 21.32
N GLU A 739 11.86 -18.86 21.22
CA GLU A 739 13.20 -19.42 21.12
C GLU A 739 13.74 -19.17 19.71
N VAL A 740 14.86 -18.46 19.59
CA VAL A 740 15.42 -18.04 18.29
C VAL A 740 16.90 -18.38 18.18
N TYR A 741 17.26 -18.95 17.04
CA TYR A 741 18.65 -19.23 16.67
C TYR A 741 18.99 -18.68 15.30
N MET A 742 20.23 -18.21 15.14
CA MET A 742 20.81 -17.87 13.86
C MET A 742 21.50 -19.11 13.25
N LEU A 743 21.27 -19.36 11.96
CA LEU A 743 21.98 -20.39 11.23
C LEU A 743 23.31 -19.86 10.67
N PRO A 744 24.28 -20.74 10.34
CA PRO A 744 25.59 -20.33 9.84
C PRO A 744 25.52 -19.53 8.53
N ILE A 745 26.44 -18.56 8.37
CA ILE A 745 26.54 -17.70 7.18
C ILE A 745 26.82 -18.44 5.87
N ALA A 746 27.26 -19.70 5.94
CA ALA A 746 27.41 -20.56 4.77
C ALA A 746 26.07 -20.81 4.06
N LEU A 747 24.96 -20.73 4.78
CA LEU A 747 23.61 -20.77 4.21
C LEU A 747 23.25 -19.38 3.72
N HIS A 748 22.98 -19.27 2.43
CA HIS A 748 22.61 -18.01 1.77
C HIS A 748 21.51 -18.29 0.72
N GLY A 749 20.80 -17.24 0.33
CA GLY A 749 19.64 -17.34 -0.56
C GLY A 749 18.29 -17.41 0.15
N ASP A 750 17.26 -17.73 -0.62
CA ASP A 750 15.87 -17.76 -0.15
C ASP A 750 15.48 -19.18 0.27
N LEU A 751 15.03 -19.33 1.52
CA LEU A 751 14.61 -20.60 2.08
C LEU A 751 13.30 -21.04 1.43
N GLU A 752 13.31 -22.25 0.85
CA GLU A 752 12.21 -22.84 0.08
C GLU A 752 11.78 -24.21 0.65
N GLY A 753 12.56 -24.77 1.59
CA GLY A 753 12.15 -25.98 2.32
C GLY A 753 12.95 -26.18 3.60
N LEU A 754 12.31 -26.74 4.62
CA LEU A 754 12.93 -26.99 5.93
C LEU A 754 12.52 -28.37 6.46
N PHE A 755 13.50 -29.23 6.71
CA PHE A 755 13.30 -30.54 7.32
C PHE A 755 14.09 -30.64 8.63
N ILE A 756 13.38 -30.71 9.74
CA ILE A 756 13.93 -30.97 11.07
C ILE A 756 13.20 -32.19 11.61
N PRO A 757 13.89 -33.33 11.79
CA PRO A 757 13.29 -34.61 12.15
C PRO A 757 12.62 -34.65 13.53
#